data_AF-A0A9N8HW95-F1
#
_entry.id   AF-A0A9N8HW95-F1
#
_cell.length_a   1.000
_cell.length_b   1.000
_cell.length_c   1.000
_cell.angle_alpha   90.00
_cell.angle_beta   90.00
_cell.angle_gamma   90.00
#
_symmetry.space_group_name_H-M   'P 1'
#
loop_
_entity.id
_entity.type
_entity.pdbx_description
1 polymer ?
#
loop_
_entity_poly.entity_id
_entity_poly.type
_entity_poly.pdbx_seq_one_letter_code
_entity_poly.pdbx_strand_id
1 'polypeptide(L)'
;MTTRRRYHLSLDLWFLWTCALSSVTAAPPTPCEKDSDCHAMQAPESVCGSDGFCSNAFASGCLYQRMPGWTKKRVCNSEDPPDAAAQGICETPQFDYQEVRIMAGNWESITLNAWLMQILLSEILGVPTTLEASISARNSFFEPSGAFEYGSLDTVQSFENNFKYKGCEKASRDPDNYETCANLSPEFWIATGEWAQEAQQRGLLEPPEALGVLARESLFVPKFTLERDASLLSYIGMQGEKNRQKLADAFLRPTLWKDYCLEVSPNNCSTPDENAQRPPEDDDEGDRFFLKDEYTGYFRKTDANNCTLNPDTCTGHLVDYPCEWSSYAEQQLYHLNISLSGDKHGEGERGHGDWQTVQILNAANHTKSNVIIMWAQPDPFYQRLVGTDMELHAVVMPPVSQECLDHKRGYNDQCSGDMEIRAGDPRGACEDPMTLLHKVFATTLTDELNDPDIIPAEKSPAVPAIQQFSMSSPLYGDWFNVLIQHEALSKETTSLMRNATCNFVVDKFDVLLEKWIPFSYPRVVMDGQENSALIIASVVLACLSTVLAVAAAIVVHKTQHRRVMRYAQIEFLHLMLAGILVISSGALVTAIPPTMGSCVAAIWLVNVGYTMELAPLLVKVAAINRLMNASDRMQKINIERKDLFQVVF
;
A
#
# COMPACT_ATOMS: atom_id res chain seq x y z
N MET A 1 -50.91 8.71 -31.40
CA MET A 1 -50.35 7.35 -31.25
C MET A 1 -49.40 7.40 -30.08
N THR A 2 -49.92 7.02 -28.92
CA THR A 2 -49.34 7.23 -27.59
C THR A 2 -49.02 5.86 -27.01
N THR A 3 -47.75 5.48 -27.00
CA THR A 3 -47.28 4.22 -26.42
C THR A 3 -47.01 4.43 -24.93
N ARG A 4 -48.00 4.08 -24.10
CA ARG A 4 -47.85 3.90 -22.65
C ARG A 4 -47.01 2.64 -22.40
N ARG A 5 -45.79 2.78 -21.90
CA ARG A 5 -45.13 1.71 -21.11
C ARG A 5 -45.68 1.80 -19.69
N ARG A 6 -46.42 0.76 -19.27
CA ARG A 6 -46.80 0.55 -17.87
C ARG A 6 -45.60 -0.07 -17.16
N TYR A 7 -44.99 0.66 -16.25
CA TYR A 7 -44.23 0.06 -15.16
C TYR A 7 -45.24 -0.34 -14.10
N HIS A 8 -45.38 -1.64 -13.85
CA HIS A 8 -46.07 -2.15 -12.68
C HIS A 8 -45.11 -2.02 -11.50
N LEU A 9 -45.36 -1.06 -10.62
CA LEU A 9 -44.91 -1.13 -9.23
C LEU A 9 -45.69 -2.25 -8.55
N SER A 10 -45.00 -3.32 -8.17
CA SER A 10 -45.43 -4.21 -7.09
C SER A 10 -44.57 -3.92 -5.86
N LEU A 11 -45.08 -3.05 -4.99
CA LEU A 11 -44.81 -3.17 -3.56
C LEU A 11 -45.55 -4.42 -3.08
N ASP A 12 -44.84 -5.36 -2.47
CA ASP A 12 -45.10 -5.83 -1.09
C ASP A 12 -44.51 -7.24 -0.84
N LEU A 13 -43.84 -7.32 0.32
CA LEU A 13 -43.56 -8.51 1.13
C LEU A 13 -42.85 -9.68 0.45
N TRP A 14 -41.53 -9.79 0.63
CA TRP A 14 -40.80 -11.03 0.98
C TRP A 14 -39.39 -10.63 1.47
N PHE A 15 -39.33 -9.93 2.61
CA PHE A 15 -38.10 -9.72 3.39
C PHE A 15 -38.19 -10.66 4.60
N LEU A 16 -37.51 -11.80 4.54
CA LEU A 16 -37.16 -12.69 5.66
C LEU A 16 -36.51 -13.96 5.07
N TRP A 17 -35.38 -13.79 4.38
CA TRP A 17 -34.41 -14.87 4.23
C TRP A 17 -33.12 -14.37 4.83
N THR A 18 -32.90 -14.81 6.07
CA THR A 18 -31.60 -14.89 6.72
C THR A 18 -30.58 -15.45 5.74
N CYS A 19 -29.81 -14.58 5.11
CA CYS A 19 -28.45 -14.93 4.74
C CYS A 19 -27.79 -15.36 6.05
N ALA A 20 -27.47 -16.63 6.15
CA ALA A 20 -26.39 -17.06 7.02
C ALA A 20 -25.12 -16.44 6.43
N LEU A 21 -24.95 -15.13 6.65
CA LEU A 21 -23.64 -14.54 6.74
C LEU A 21 -22.92 -15.44 7.74
N SER A 22 -21.94 -16.19 7.27
CA SER A 22 -20.88 -16.70 8.13
C SER A 22 -20.50 -15.51 9.00
N SER A 23 -20.96 -15.51 10.25
CA SER A 23 -20.62 -14.46 11.19
C SER A 23 -19.12 -14.55 11.32
N VAL A 24 -18.40 -13.71 10.59
CA VAL A 24 -16.97 -13.55 10.76
C VAL A 24 -16.87 -12.94 12.15
N THR A 25 -16.66 -13.81 13.13
CA THR A 25 -16.41 -13.39 14.50
C THR A 25 -15.14 -12.58 14.43
N ALA A 26 -15.21 -11.34 14.93
CA ALA A 26 -14.08 -10.44 14.89
C ALA A 26 -12.80 -11.15 15.32
N ALA A 27 -11.75 -11.01 14.51
CA ALA A 27 -10.47 -11.63 14.84
C ALA A 27 -10.10 -11.18 16.25
N PRO A 28 -9.94 -12.12 17.21
CA PRO A 28 -9.63 -11.75 18.57
C PRO A 28 -8.30 -10.98 18.58
N PRO A 29 -8.13 -10.00 19.49
CA PRO A 29 -6.85 -9.35 19.68
C PRO A 29 -5.73 -10.38 19.84
N THR A 30 -4.54 -10.09 19.32
CA THR A 30 -3.42 -11.04 19.34
C THR A 30 -3.02 -11.34 20.79
N PRO A 31 -3.19 -12.59 21.29
CA PRO A 31 -2.81 -12.92 22.65
C PRO A 31 -1.28 -12.91 22.81
N CYS A 32 -0.80 -12.54 24.00
CA CYS A 32 0.62 -12.49 24.32
C CYS A 32 0.90 -12.82 25.78
N GLU A 33 2.11 -13.32 26.05
CA GLU A 33 2.64 -13.44 27.40
C GLU A 33 3.76 -12.43 27.68
N LYS A 34 4.42 -11.96 26.62
CA LYS A 34 5.57 -11.04 26.67
C LYS A 34 5.66 -10.19 25.41
N ASP A 35 6.35 -9.06 25.50
CA ASP A 35 6.53 -8.12 24.38
C ASP A 35 7.14 -8.76 23.13
N SER A 36 8.02 -9.76 23.28
CA SER A 36 8.61 -10.45 22.13
C SER A 36 7.59 -11.18 21.26
N ASP A 37 6.47 -11.60 21.84
CA ASP A 37 5.37 -12.22 21.08
C ASP A 37 4.73 -11.17 20.18
N CYS A 38 4.52 -9.96 20.71
CA CYS A 38 3.99 -8.83 19.98
C CYS A 38 4.95 -8.29 18.92
N HIS A 39 6.26 -8.34 19.18
CA HIS A 39 7.27 -7.98 18.19
C HIS A 39 7.24 -8.89 16.96
N ALA A 40 6.95 -10.18 17.15
CA ALA A 40 6.87 -11.16 16.07
C ALA A 40 5.57 -11.03 15.26
N MET A 41 4.47 -10.61 15.90
CA MET A 41 3.14 -10.62 15.29
C MET A 41 2.66 -9.24 14.79
N GLN A 42 3.19 -8.13 15.34
CA GLN A 42 2.73 -6.78 14.99
C GLN A 42 3.89 -5.87 14.58
N ALA A 43 4.67 -5.38 15.55
CA ALA A 43 5.80 -4.49 15.31
C ALA A 43 6.77 -4.53 16.50
N PRO A 44 8.07 -4.22 16.29
CA PRO A 44 9.07 -4.13 17.36
C PRO A 44 8.74 -3.18 18.52
N GLU A 45 7.77 -2.29 18.36
CA GLU A 45 7.35 -1.32 19.38
C GLU A 45 6.02 -1.70 20.05
N SER A 46 5.40 -2.80 19.63
CA SER A 46 4.19 -3.35 20.25
C SER A 46 4.53 -4.00 21.59
N VAL A 47 3.77 -3.66 22.64
CA VAL A 47 3.93 -4.23 23.99
C VAL A 47 2.80 -5.19 24.31
N CYS A 48 3.07 -6.15 25.21
CA CYS A 48 2.05 -7.03 25.74
C CYS A 48 1.30 -6.33 26.89
N GLY A 49 0.02 -6.04 26.67
CA GLY A 49 -0.83 -5.39 27.65
C GLY A 49 -1.08 -6.26 28.88
N SER A 50 -1.50 -5.62 29.98
CA SER A 50 -1.88 -6.33 31.22
C SER A 50 -3.12 -7.21 31.05
N ASP A 51 -3.88 -6.99 29.99
CA ASP A 51 -5.02 -7.79 29.54
C ASP A 51 -4.61 -9.05 28.76
N GLY A 52 -3.31 -9.24 28.50
CA GLY A 52 -2.77 -10.39 27.77
C GLY A 52 -2.88 -10.25 26.26
N PHE A 53 -3.03 -9.03 25.74
CA PHE A 53 -3.13 -8.76 24.30
C PHE A 53 -2.07 -7.76 23.82
N CYS A 54 -1.63 -7.92 22.57
CA CYS A 54 -0.65 -7.01 21.97
C CYS A 54 -1.24 -5.65 21.65
N SER A 55 -0.52 -4.59 22.01
CA SER A 55 -0.86 -3.23 21.60
C SER A 55 -0.43 -2.95 20.16
N ASN A 56 -1.20 -2.13 19.45
CA ASN A 56 -0.77 -1.56 18.16
C ASN A 56 0.26 -0.44 18.37
N ALA A 57 1.49 -0.65 17.90
CA ALA A 57 2.58 0.33 17.93
C ALA A 57 2.25 1.66 17.24
N PHE A 58 1.29 1.66 16.31
CA PHE A 58 0.92 2.82 15.51
C PHE A 58 -0.32 3.54 16.03
N ALA A 59 -0.84 3.19 17.21
CA ALA A 59 -2.05 3.82 17.77
C ALA A 59 -1.95 5.36 17.87
N SER A 60 -0.74 5.93 17.96
CA SER A 60 -0.49 7.38 17.94
C SER A 60 -0.11 7.99 16.58
N GLY A 61 0.06 7.17 15.55
CA GLY A 61 0.50 7.56 14.22
C GLY A 61 1.69 6.74 13.72
N CYS A 62 1.65 6.35 12.44
CA CYS A 62 2.76 5.68 11.75
C CYS A 62 3.99 6.58 11.65
N LEU A 63 3.83 7.82 11.17
CA LEU A 63 4.93 8.75 10.97
C LEU A 63 5.52 9.17 12.31
N TYR A 64 4.67 9.40 13.31
CA TYR A 64 5.10 9.66 14.68
C TYR A 64 6.02 8.56 15.22
N GLN A 65 5.69 7.29 14.94
CA GLN A 65 6.44 6.16 15.46
C GLN A 65 7.72 5.87 14.65
N ARG A 66 7.70 6.03 13.32
CA ARG A 66 8.75 5.52 12.44
C ARG A 66 9.57 6.57 11.69
N MET A 67 9.09 7.80 11.56
CA MET A 67 9.79 8.83 10.79
C MET A 67 10.65 9.71 11.72
N PRO A 68 12.00 9.68 11.57
CA PRO A 68 12.87 10.53 12.39
C PRO A 68 12.55 12.02 12.22
N GLY A 69 12.38 12.72 13.33
CA GLY A 69 12.05 14.16 13.35
C GLY A 69 10.56 14.49 13.25
N TRP A 70 9.70 13.51 12.92
CA TRP A 70 8.26 13.69 12.95
C TRP A 70 7.75 13.61 14.39
N THR A 71 7.18 14.70 14.90
CA THR A 71 6.74 14.82 16.30
C THR A 71 5.23 14.93 16.45
N LYS A 72 4.52 15.14 15.33
CA LYS A 72 3.06 15.32 15.30
C LYS A 72 2.37 13.97 15.37
N LYS A 73 1.43 13.81 16.31
CA LYS A 73 0.56 12.62 16.37
C LYS A 73 -0.58 12.74 15.37
N ARG A 74 -1.24 11.63 15.08
CA ARG A 74 -2.51 11.69 14.32
C ARG A 74 -3.54 12.53 15.08
N VAL A 75 -4.47 13.15 14.35
CA VAL A 75 -5.63 13.80 14.99
C VAL A 75 -6.64 12.77 15.49
N CYS A 76 -7.35 13.12 16.56
CA CYS A 76 -8.39 12.27 17.14
C CYS A 76 -9.60 12.17 16.19
N ASN A 77 -10.26 11.02 16.19
CA ASN A 77 -11.50 10.75 15.48
C ASN A 77 -12.61 10.27 16.44
N SER A 78 -13.80 10.02 15.93
CA SER A 78 -14.95 9.62 16.75
C SER A 78 -14.89 8.20 17.32
N GLU A 79 -13.94 7.36 16.90
CA GLU A 79 -13.73 6.02 17.47
C GLU A 79 -12.68 6.01 18.58
N ASP A 80 -11.96 7.11 18.78
CA ASP A 80 -11.06 7.28 19.90
C ASP A 80 -11.82 7.44 21.23
N PRO A 81 -11.25 6.94 22.35
CA PRO A 81 -11.74 7.29 23.67
C PRO A 81 -11.86 8.81 23.86
N PRO A 82 -12.88 9.32 24.58
CA PRO A 82 -13.10 10.75 24.74
C PRO A 82 -11.93 11.48 25.43
N ASP A 83 -11.07 10.75 26.15
CA ASP A 83 -9.86 11.25 26.81
C ASP A 83 -8.57 10.90 26.05
N ALA A 84 -8.64 10.37 24.83
CA ALA A 84 -7.47 9.98 24.03
C ALA A 84 -6.46 11.12 23.83
N ALA A 85 -6.94 12.34 23.59
CA ALA A 85 -6.07 13.53 23.51
C ALA A 85 -5.34 13.81 24.84
N ALA A 86 -6.04 13.67 25.97
CA ALA A 86 -5.48 13.89 27.30
C ALA A 86 -4.47 12.79 27.70
N GLN A 87 -4.70 11.56 27.23
CA GLN A 87 -3.76 10.44 27.35
C GLN A 87 -2.57 10.56 26.39
N GLY A 88 -2.61 11.52 25.45
CA GLY A 88 -1.58 11.69 24.44
C GLY A 88 -1.57 10.59 23.39
N ILE A 89 -2.71 9.94 23.12
CA ILE A 89 -2.82 8.99 22.01
C ILE A 89 -2.85 9.75 20.69
N CYS A 90 -3.65 10.82 20.62
CA CYS A 90 -3.86 11.65 19.43
C CYS A 90 -3.82 13.15 19.80
N GLU A 91 -3.85 14.02 18.81
CA GLU A 91 -3.95 15.48 18.98
C GLU A 91 -5.37 15.97 18.64
N THR A 92 -5.84 17.00 19.34
CA THR A 92 -7.09 17.67 18.94
C THR A 92 -6.88 18.36 17.60
N PRO A 93 -7.81 18.20 16.63
CA PRO A 93 -7.66 18.85 15.34
C PRO A 93 -7.61 20.37 15.50
N GLN A 94 -6.77 21.03 14.70
CA GLN A 94 -6.59 22.49 14.77
C GLN A 94 -7.84 23.24 14.28
N PHE A 95 -8.57 22.63 13.37
CA PHE A 95 -9.79 23.14 12.76
C PHE A 95 -10.92 22.12 12.95
N ASP A 96 -12.16 22.58 12.93
CA ASP A 96 -13.35 21.74 13.05
C ASP A 96 -13.70 21.08 11.71
N TYR A 97 -12.77 20.30 11.17
CA TYR A 97 -12.96 19.58 9.91
C TYR A 97 -13.99 18.46 10.08
N GLN A 98 -14.83 18.25 9.06
CA GLN A 98 -15.65 17.05 9.01
C GLN A 98 -14.77 15.80 9.06
N GLU A 99 -15.14 14.84 9.91
CA GLU A 99 -14.48 13.54 9.93
C GLU A 99 -14.76 12.78 8.62
N VAL A 100 -13.69 12.31 7.99
CA VAL A 100 -13.78 11.48 6.78
C VAL A 100 -13.87 10.01 7.18
N ARG A 101 -14.98 9.36 6.87
CA ARG A 101 -15.13 7.91 7.01
C ARG A 101 -14.81 7.19 5.70
N ILE A 102 -13.81 6.33 5.74
CA ILE A 102 -13.32 5.58 4.59
C ILE A 102 -13.81 4.15 4.70
N MET A 103 -14.55 3.68 3.71
CA MET A 103 -14.92 2.27 3.62
C MET A 103 -13.70 1.46 3.17
N ALA A 104 -13.25 0.53 4.01
CA ALA A 104 -12.32 -0.50 3.60
C ALA A 104 -13.12 -1.76 3.26
N GLY A 105 -12.97 -2.27 2.03
CA GLY A 105 -13.64 -3.50 1.60
C GLY A 105 -13.01 -4.74 2.22
N ASN A 106 -13.22 -5.89 1.57
CA ASN A 106 -12.79 -7.20 2.07
C ASN A 106 -11.54 -7.77 1.38
N TRP A 107 -10.73 -6.94 0.74
CA TRP A 107 -9.50 -7.37 0.07
C TRP A 107 -8.29 -6.48 0.42
N GLU A 108 -7.08 -6.94 0.11
CA GLU A 108 -5.83 -6.34 0.58
C GLU A 108 -5.58 -4.95 -0.02
N SER A 109 -5.80 -4.76 -1.32
CA SER A 109 -5.49 -3.49 -2.00
C SER A 109 -6.40 -2.34 -1.55
N ILE A 110 -7.70 -2.57 -1.36
CA ILE A 110 -8.59 -1.53 -0.83
C ILE A 110 -8.23 -1.16 0.60
N THR A 111 -7.85 -2.15 1.42
CA THR A 111 -7.38 -1.95 2.79
C THR A 111 -6.12 -1.10 2.82
N LEU A 112 -5.15 -1.38 1.95
CA LEU A 112 -3.97 -0.53 1.78
C LEU A 112 -4.36 0.91 1.47
N ASN A 113 -5.18 1.12 0.44
CA ASN A 113 -5.51 2.48 0.02
C ASN A 113 -6.24 3.22 1.14
N ALA A 114 -7.10 2.53 1.88
CA ALA A 114 -7.77 3.07 3.05
C ALA A 114 -6.76 3.48 4.13
N TRP A 115 -5.77 2.66 4.44
CA TRP A 115 -4.71 2.98 5.40
C TRP A 115 -3.80 4.12 4.95
N LEU A 116 -3.39 4.14 3.68
CA LEU A 116 -2.58 5.23 3.12
C LEU A 116 -3.33 6.56 3.21
N MET A 117 -4.62 6.56 2.85
CA MET A 117 -5.47 7.73 3.01
C MET A 117 -5.69 8.09 4.47
N GLN A 118 -5.88 7.12 5.36
CA GLN A 118 -6.04 7.37 6.80
C GLN A 118 -4.79 8.05 7.38
N ILE A 119 -3.59 7.58 7.05
CA ILE A 119 -2.32 8.19 7.47
C ILE A 119 -2.16 9.60 6.87
N LEU A 120 -2.40 9.74 5.55
CA LEU A 120 -2.32 11.04 4.86
C LEU A 120 -3.26 12.08 5.47
N LEU A 121 -4.54 11.73 5.64
CA LEU A 121 -5.55 12.65 6.14
C LEU A 121 -5.30 12.97 7.62
N SER A 122 -5.06 11.97 8.48
CA SER A 122 -4.98 12.17 9.93
C SER A 122 -3.64 12.71 10.44
N GLU A 123 -2.51 12.23 9.92
CA GLU A 123 -1.18 12.62 10.43
C GLU A 123 -0.64 13.84 9.69
N ILE A 124 -0.72 13.83 8.36
CA ILE A 124 -0.14 14.90 7.54
C ILE A 124 -1.10 16.10 7.51
N LEU A 125 -2.35 15.89 7.10
CA LEU A 125 -3.30 16.99 6.87
C LEU A 125 -4.09 17.41 8.12
N GLY A 126 -4.07 16.59 9.18
CA GLY A 126 -4.78 16.88 10.43
C GLY A 126 -6.30 16.81 10.31
N VAL A 127 -6.82 15.99 9.39
CA VAL A 127 -8.25 15.73 9.20
C VAL A 127 -8.65 14.47 9.98
N PRO A 128 -9.65 14.55 10.89
CA PRO A 128 -10.17 13.37 11.59
C PRO A 128 -10.59 12.31 10.57
N THR A 129 -10.07 11.09 10.71
CA THR A 129 -10.30 10.03 9.72
C THR A 129 -10.51 8.68 10.39
N THR A 130 -11.55 8.00 9.97
CA THR A 130 -11.99 6.71 10.51
C THR A 130 -12.20 5.72 9.38
N LEU A 131 -11.95 4.44 9.64
CA LEU A 131 -12.33 3.39 8.70
C LEU A 131 -13.69 2.82 9.08
N GLU A 132 -14.62 2.83 8.14
CA GLU A 132 -15.93 2.22 8.29
C GLU A 132 -15.76 0.70 8.21
N ALA A 133 -16.00 0.01 9.33
CA ALA A 133 -15.65 -1.39 9.52
C ALA A 133 -16.85 -2.31 9.74
N SER A 134 -18.09 -1.83 9.60
CA SER A 134 -19.29 -2.54 10.09
C SER A 134 -19.26 -2.78 11.62
N ILE A 135 -20.30 -3.43 12.18
CA ILE A 135 -20.47 -3.61 13.64
C ILE A 135 -19.27 -4.31 14.31
N SER A 136 -18.71 -5.32 13.66
CA SER A 136 -17.75 -6.24 14.28
C SER A 136 -16.32 -6.01 13.81
N ALA A 137 -16.11 -5.50 12.59
CA ALA A 137 -14.77 -5.47 12.04
C ALA A 137 -13.92 -4.38 12.67
N ARG A 138 -12.65 -4.73 12.87
CA ARG A 138 -11.62 -3.82 13.38
C ARG A 138 -10.58 -3.65 12.29
N ASN A 139 -10.87 -2.81 11.31
CA ASN A 139 -10.01 -2.61 10.15
C ASN A 139 -9.12 -1.36 10.26
N SER A 140 -9.37 -0.47 11.24
CA SER A 140 -8.65 0.80 11.41
C SER A 140 -7.14 0.57 11.53
N PHE A 141 -6.34 1.39 10.83
CA PHE A 141 -4.88 1.33 10.96
C PHE A 141 -4.44 1.64 12.39
N PHE A 142 -5.21 2.47 13.10
CA PHE A 142 -4.93 2.93 14.46
C PHE A 142 -5.63 2.14 15.57
N GLU A 143 -6.28 1.02 15.25
CA GLU A 143 -6.96 0.15 16.23
C GLU A 143 -6.01 -0.21 17.39
N PRO A 144 -6.27 0.21 18.65
CA PRO A 144 -5.33 0.06 19.76
C PRO A 144 -4.94 -1.38 20.08
N SER A 145 -5.87 -2.33 19.89
CA SER A 145 -5.64 -3.76 20.17
C SER A 145 -4.88 -4.49 19.06
N GLY A 146 -4.58 -3.81 17.94
CA GLY A 146 -3.95 -4.40 16.77
C GLY A 146 -4.77 -5.50 16.09
N ALA A 147 -6.01 -5.74 16.53
CA ALA A 147 -6.95 -6.62 15.85
C ALA A 147 -7.13 -6.16 14.39
N PHE A 148 -7.26 -7.13 13.48
CA PHE A 148 -7.44 -6.86 12.07
C PHE A 148 -8.54 -7.76 11.51
N GLU A 149 -9.49 -7.14 10.83
CA GLU A 149 -10.52 -7.85 10.08
C GLU A 149 -10.84 -7.06 8.82
N TYR A 150 -11.26 -7.78 7.79
CA TYR A 150 -11.77 -7.21 6.56
C TYR A 150 -13.15 -6.55 6.77
N GLY A 151 -13.39 -5.41 6.11
CA GLY A 151 -14.69 -4.74 6.17
C GLY A 151 -15.75 -5.46 5.34
N SER A 152 -17.02 -5.06 5.49
CA SER A 152 -18.12 -5.60 4.69
C SER A 152 -18.21 -4.92 3.32
N LEU A 153 -18.87 -5.60 2.36
CA LEU A 153 -19.06 -5.14 0.98
C LEU A 153 -20.26 -4.19 0.77
N ASP A 154 -20.90 -3.67 1.82
CA ASP A 154 -22.13 -2.88 1.66
C ASP A 154 -21.86 -1.42 1.24
N THR A 155 -21.45 -1.27 -0.01
CA THR A 155 -20.91 -0.02 -0.52
C THR A 155 -21.99 1.03 -0.77
N VAL A 156 -23.15 0.63 -1.31
CA VAL A 156 -24.20 1.59 -1.70
C VAL A 156 -24.94 2.14 -0.49
N GLN A 157 -25.33 1.28 0.45
CA GLN A 157 -26.06 1.70 1.65
C GLN A 157 -25.24 2.69 2.48
N SER A 158 -23.92 2.51 2.54
CA SER A 158 -22.99 3.41 3.23
C SER A 158 -23.04 4.84 2.70
N PHE A 159 -23.13 5.01 1.37
CA PHE A 159 -23.26 6.34 0.74
C PHE A 159 -24.69 6.89 0.83
N GLU A 160 -25.71 6.03 0.76
CA GLU A 160 -27.09 6.44 0.97
C GLU A 160 -27.32 6.99 2.39
N ASN A 161 -26.74 6.34 3.40
CA ASN A 161 -26.79 6.79 4.79
C ASN A 161 -26.03 8.11 4.96
N ASN A 162 -24.85 8.25 4.34
CA ASN A 162 -24.12 9.52 4.33
C ASN A 162 -24.96 10.67 3.75
N PHE A 163 -25.59 10.45 2.60
CA PHE A 163 -26.46 11.44 1.96
C PHE A 163 -27.70 11.76 2.80
N LYS A 164 -28.37 10.73 3.34
CA LYS A 164 -29.54 10.84 4.23
C LYS A 164 -29.24 11.73 5.44
N TYR A 165 -28.06 11.58 6.03
CA TYR A 165 -27.66 12.26 7.27
C TYR A 165 -26.88 13.57 7.05
N LYS A 166 -26.49 13.84 5.80
CA LYS A 166 -25.59 14.93 5.41
C LYS A 166 -24.27 14.87 6.18
N GLY A 167 -23.68 13.68 6.23
CA GLY A 167 -22.50 13.37 7.05
C GLY A 167 -22.71 12.14 7.93
N CYS A 168 -21.61 11.48 8.30
CA CYS A 168 -21.65 10.21 9.03
C CYS A 168 -21.67 10.32 10.55
N GLU A 169 -21.58 11.53 11.08
CA GLU A 169 -21.65 11.82 12.51
C GLU A 169 -23.03 11.54 13.12
N LYS A 170 -24.08 11.48 12.29
CA LYS A 170 -25.46 11.19 12.74
C LYS A 170 -25.90 9.74 12.50
N ALA A 171 -25.08 8.93 11.82
CA ALA A 171 -25.37 7.51 11.63
C ALA A 171 -25.29 6.78 12.96
N SER A 172 -26.25 5.89 13.22
CA SER A 172 -26.27 5.13 14.47
C SER A 172 -25.06 4.21 14.59
N ARG A 173 -24.35 4.30 15.73
CA ARG A 173 -23.23 3.42 16.10
C ARG A 173 -23.61 2.39 17.17
N ASP A 174 -24.89 2.31 17.49
CA ASP A 174 -25.41 1.29 18.39
C ASP A 174 -25.25 -0.09 17.73
N PRO A 175 -24.57 -1.07 18.36
CA PRO A 175 -24.44 -2.42 17.81
C PRO A 175 -25.78 -3.07 17.41
N ASP A 176 -26.87 -2.75 18.10
CA ASP A 176 -28.21 -3.30 17.81
C ASP A 176 -28.90 -2.62 16.62
N ASN A 177 -28.46 -1.41 16.24
CA ASN A 177 -29.06 -0.60 15.18
C ASN A 177 -27.98 0.17 14.40
N TYR A 178 -26.90 -0.51 14.05
CA TYR A 178 -25.75 0.13 13.42
C TYR A 178 -26.09 0.49 11.97
N GLU A 179 -25.76 1.70 11.58
CA GLU A 179 -25.91 2.17 10.20
C GLU A 179 -24.54 2.43 9.60
N THR A 180 -24.17 1.61 8.61
CA THR A 180 -22.94 1.81 7.83
C THR A 180 -22.96 3.19 7.19
N CYS A 181 -21.85 3.92 7.25
CA CYS A 181 -21.77 5.24 6.64
C CYS A 181 -20.35 5.57 6.22
N ALA A 182 -20.18 5.89 4.94
CA ALA A 182 -18.88 6.24 4.38
C ALA A 182 -18.95 7.53 3.56
N ASN A 183 -17.87 8.30 3.63
CA ASN A 183 -17.62 9.45 2.77
C ASN A 183 -16.80 9.06 1.53
N LEU A 184 -16.02 7.98 1.60
CA LEU A 184 -15.04 7.60 0.59
C LEU A 184 -14.88 6.07 0.49
N SER A 185 -14.80 5.54 -0.73
CA SER A 185 -14.22 4.24 -1.05
C SER A 185 -12.94 4.47 -1.83
N PRO A 186 -11.77 4.09 -1.31
CA PRO A 186 -10.48 4.45 -1.89
C PRO A 186 -10.13 3.57 -3.10
N GLU A 187 -10.80 2.43 -3.23
CA GLU A 187 -10.76 1.54 -4.39
C GLU A 187 -12.17 1.07 -4.71
N PHE A 188 -12.48 0.94 -5.99
CA PHE A 188 -13.80 0.58 -6.46
C PHE A 188 -13.72 -0.04 -7.86
N TRP A 189 -14.15 -1.30 -7.99
CA TRP A 189 -14.03 -2.10 -9.22
C TRP A 189 -15.18 -1.84 -10.21
N ILE A 190 -16.42 -1.69 -9.72
CA ILE A 190 -17.64 -1.59 -10.54
C ILE A 190 -18.11 -0.13 -10.66
N ALA A 191 -17.17 0.82 -10.77
CA ALA A 191 -17.51 2.25 -10.73
C ALA A 191 -18.24 2.74 -11.99
N THR A 192 -18.19 1.96 -13.07
CA THR A 192 -18.88 2.25 -14.34
C THR A 192 -20.22 1.53 -14.48
N GLY A 193 -20.59 0.70 -13.48
CA GLY A 193 -21.84 -0.05 -13.47
C GLY A 193 -23.08 0.85 -13.35
N GLU A 194 -24.24 0.30 -13.68
CA GLU A 194 -25.53 1.01 -13.67
C GLU A 194 -25.83 1.69 -12.33
N TRP A 195 -25.57 0.98 -11.22
CA TRP A 195 -25.83 1.52 -9.87
C TRP A 195 -24.97 2.74 -9.54
N ALA A 196 -23.72 2.81 -10.01
CA ALA A 196 -22.83 3.95 -9.76
C ALA A 196 -23.30 5.18 -10.53
N GLN A 197 -23.76 4.98 -11.77
CA GLN A 197 -24.38 6.02 -12.58
C GLN A 197 -25.70 6.49 -11.96
N GLU A 198 -26.52 5.59 -11.42
CA GLU A 198 -27.75 5.93 -10.70
C GLU A 198 -27.43 6.74 -9.43
N ALA A 199 -26.47 6.28 -8.62
CA ALA A 199 -26.03 6.96 -7.41
C ALA A 199 -25.51 8.37 -7.69
N GLN A 200 -24.76 8.54 -8.79
CA GLN A 200 -24.32 9.84 -9.28
C GLN A 200 -25.51 10.73 -9.71
N GLN A 201 -26.48 10.19 -10.46
CA GLN A 201 -27.68 10.92 -10.89
C GLN A 201 -28.55 11.35 -9.71
N ARG A 202 -28.59 10.55 -8.64
CA ARG A 202 -29.27 10.85 -7.38
C ARG A 202 -28.50 11.86 -6.52
N GLY A 203 -27.27 12.22 -6.88
CA GLY A 203 -26.40 13.10 -6.11
C GLY A 203 -25.86 12.45 -4.83
N LEU A 204 -25.80 11.13 -4.75
CA LEU A 204 -25.18 10.42 -3.64
C LEU A 204 -23.65 10.45 -3.75
N LEU A 205 -23.15 10.31 -4.98
CA LEU A 205 -21.75 10.19 -5.31
C LEU A 205 -21.31 11.28 -6.28
N GLU A 206 -20.06 11.71 -6.12
CA GLU A 206 -19.34 12.41 -7.17
C GLU A 206 -19.01 11.47 -8.34
N PRO A 207 -18.74 11.99 -9.54
CA PRO A 207 -18.24 11.17 -10.65
C PRO A 207 -17.02 10.36 -10.19
N PRO A 208 -17.00 9.03 -10.39
CA PRO A 208 -15.86 8.21 -9.99
C PRO A 208 -14.56 8.71 -10.61
N GLU A 209 -13.51 8.77 -9.80
CA GLU A 209 -12.21 9.26 -10.24
C GLU A 209 -11.23 8.09 -10.40
N ALA A 210 -10.33 8.19 -11.37
CA ALA A 210 -9.29 7.20 -11.58
C ALA A 210 -8.35 7.09 -10.36
N LEU A 211 -8.12 5.86 -9.88
CA LEU A 211 -7.10 5.57 -8.88
C LEU A 211 -5.68 5.53 -9.49
N GLY A 212 -5.57 5.28 -10.80
CA GLY A 212 -4.28 5.25 -11.52
C GLY A 212 -3.66 3.86 -11.70
N VAL A 213 -4.38 2.80 -11.32
CA VAL A 213 -3.97 1.41 -11.51
C VAL A 213 -4.98 0.69 -12.41
N LEU A 214 -4.45 -0.12 -13.34
CA LEU A 214 -5.27 -1.02 -14.14
C LEU A 214 -5.47 -2.31 -13.38
N ALA A 215 -6.70 -2.80 -13.40
CA ALA A 215 -7.08 -4.08 -12.88
C ALA A 215 -7.65 -4.97 -13.96
N ARG A 216 -7.61 -6.27 -13.71
CA ARG A 216 -8.09 -7.30 -14.62
C ARG A 216 -8.49 -8.53 -13.83
N GLU A 217 -9.69 -9.03 -14.10
CA GLU A 217 -10.13 -10.37 -13.72
C GLU A 217 -10.00 -11.28 -14.95
N SER A 218 -9.53 -12.50 -14.76
CA SER A 218 -9.37 -13.45 -15.87
C SER A 218 -9.28 -14.88 -15.40
N LEU A 219 -9.46 -15.81 -16.34
CA LEU A 219 -9.00 -17.18 -16.15
C LEU A 219 -7.48 -17.20 -16.27
N PHE A 220 -6.81 -17.77 -15.27
CA PHE A 220 -5.36 -17.93 -15.23
C PHE A 220 -4.98 -19.40 -15.19
N VAL A 221 -3.85 -19.73 -15.79
CA VAL A 221 -3.18 -21.03 -15.69
C VAL A 221 -1.72 -20.84 -15.30
N PRO A 222 -1.14 -21.72 -14.46
CA PRO A 222 0.28 -21.68 -14.13
C PRO A 222 1.19 -21.88 -15.34
N LYS A 223 2.39 -21.29 -15.30
CA LYS A 223 3.42 -21.46 -16.32
C LYS A 223 3.75 -22.93 -16.59
N PHE A 224 3.89 -23.78 -15.57
CA PHE A 224 4.13 -25.22 -15.80
C PHE A 224 2.96 -25.93 -16.52
N THR A 225 1.72 -25.43 -16.40
CA THR A 225 0.58 -25.95 -17.16
C THR A 225 0.76 -25.65 -18.65
N LEU A 226 1.25 -24.45 -18.97
CA LEU A 226 1.55 -24.04 -20.35
C LEU A 226 2.72 -24.81 -20.95
N GLU A 227 3.75 -25.09 -20.16
CA GLU A 227 4.89 -25.90 -20.60
C GLU A 227 4.48 -27.33 -20.96
N ARG A 228 3.44 -27.86 -20.29
CA ARG A 228 2.86 -29.18 -20.59
C ARG A 228 1.92 -29.15 -21.79
N ASP A 229 1.05 -28.13 -21.87
CA ASP A 229 0.13 -27.95 -22.99
C ASP A 229 -0.20 -26.48 -23.25
N ALA A 230 0.54 -25.87 -24.19
CA ALA A 230 0.38 -24.47 -24.56
C ALA A 230 -1.00 -24.13 -25.16
N SER A 231 -1.76 -25.11 -25.64
CA SER A 231 -3.10 -24.84 -26.17
C SER A 231 -4.12 -24.52 -25.07
N LEU A 232 -3.82 -24.81 -23.80
CA LEU A 232 -4.63 -24.37 -22.65
C LEU A 232 -4.56 -22.85 -22.40
N LEU A 233 -3.65 -22.13 -23.06
CA LEU A 233 -3.57 -20.66 -22.97
C LEU A 233 -4.68 -19.93 -23.73
N SER A 234 -5.43 -20.62 -24.59
CA SER A 234 -6.48 -19.99 -25.41
C SER A 234 -7.79 -20.73 -25.28
N TYR A 235 -8.89 -19.98 -25.22
CA TYR A 235 -10.24 -20.55 -25.27
C TYR A 235 -10.42 -21.49 -26.48
N ILE A 236 -9.75 -21.23 -27.61
CA ILE A 236 -9.81 -22.07 -28.81
C ILE A 236 -9.22 -23.47 -28.58
N GLY A 237 -8.19 -23.59 -27.76
CA GLY A 237 -7.58 -24.88 -27.42
C GLY A 237 -8.31 -25.65 -26.33
N MET A 238 -9.29 -25.01 -25.67
CA MET A 238 -10.13 -25.60 -24.65
C MET A 238 -11.56 -25.90 -25.14
N GLN A 239 -12.08 -25.13 -26.10
CA GLN A 239 -13.46 -25.26 -26.57
C GLN A 239 -13.73 -26.59 -27.28
N GLY A 240 -14.97 -27.05 -27.20
CA GLY A 240 -15.52 -28.14 -27.97
C GLY A 240 -15.37 -29.52 -27.33
N GLU A 241 -16.28 -30.41 -27.70
CA GLU A 241 -16.42 -31.76 -27.14
C GLU A 241 -15.14 -32.61 -27.22
N LYS A 242 -14.31 -32.38 -28.25
CA LYS A 242 -13.04 -33.09 -28.44
C LYS A 242 -12.01 -32.79 -27.35
N ASN A 243 -12.11 -31.63 -26.71
CA ASN A 243 -11.21 -31.20 -25.64
C ASN A 243 -11.74 -31.55 -24.25
N ARG A 244 -12.98 -32.03 -24.12
CA ARG A 244 -13.61 -32.37 -22.84
C ARG A 244 -12.76 -33.33 -22.01
N GLN A 245 -12.39 -34.49 -22.59
CA GLN A 245 -11.53 -35.47 -21.93
C GLN A 245 -10.19 -34.87 -21.51
N LYS A 246 -9.59 -34.06 -22.38
CA LYS A 246 -8.34 -33.38 -22.09
C LYS A 246 -8.46 -32.44 -20.88
N LEU A 247 -9.52 -31.64 -20.79
CA LEU A 247 -9.75 -30.73 -19.67
C LEU A 247 -10.02 -31.50 -18.38
N ALA A 248 -10.81 -32.57 -18.45
CA ALA A 248 -11.10 -33.46 -17.34
C ALA A 248 -9.84 -34.18 -16.81
N ASP A 249 -8.90 -34.53 -17.69
CA ASP A 249 -7.61 -35.12 -17.31
C ASP A 249 -6.59 -34.10 -16.80
N ALA A 250 -6.60 -32.89 -17.38
CA ALA A 250 -5.62 -31.85 -17.05
C ALA A 250 -5.93 -31.19 -15.69
N PHE A 251 -7.18 -30.80 -15.47
CA PHE A 251 -7.62 -30.03 -14.31
C PHE A 251 -8.38 -30.91 -13.33
N LEU A 252 -7.61 -31.58 -12.47
CA LEU A 252 -8.12 -32.45 -11.42
C LEU A 252 -8.70 -31.62 -10.27
N ARG A 253 -9.56 -32.24 -9.44
CA ARG A 253 -10.19 -31.55 -8.31
C ARG A 253 -9.25 -31.51 -7.11
N PRO A 254 -9.07 -30.34 -6.46
CA PRO A 254 -8.34 -30.26 -5.22
C PRO A 254 -9.08 -31.05 -4.14
N THR A 255 -8.34 -31.72 -3.25
CA THR A 255 -8.91 -32.59 -2.21
C THR A 255 -8.64 -32.00 -0.84
N LEU A 256 -9.70 -31.88 -0.02
CA LEU A 256 -9.57 -31.49 1.38
C LEU A 256 -8.69 -32.49 2.13
N TRP A 257 -7.97 -32.06 3.15
CA TRP A 257 -7.07 -32.93 3.91
C TRP A 257 -7.81 -34.12 4.53
N LYS A 258 -9.01 -33.88 5.09
CA LYS A 258 -9.87 -34.93 5.65
C LYS A 258 -10.25 -35.97 4.59
N ASP A 259 -10.67 -35.52 3.41
CA ASP A 259 -11.07 -36.41 2.31
C ASP A 259 -9.87 -37.18 1.75
N TYR A 260 -8.70 -36.56 1.69
CA TYR A 260 -7.46 -37.25 1.30
C TYR A 260 -7.17 -38.41 2.25
N CYS A 261 -7.23 -38.18 3.56
CA CYS A 261 -7.00 -39.23 4.53
C CYS A 261 -8.06 -40.33 4.43
N LEU A 262 -9.34 -40.00 4.30
CA LEU A 262 -10.41 -40.99 4.29
C LEU A 262 -10.51 -41.80 2.99
N GLU A 263 -10.19 -41.18 1.85
CA GLU A 263 -10.50 -41.76 0.53
C GLU A 263 -9.27 -42.13 -0.30
N VAL A 264 -8.11 -41.54 -0.02
CA VAL A 264 -6.89 -41.73 -0.83
C VAL A 264 -5.81 -42.45 -0.03
N SER A 265 -5.56 -42.04 1.20
CA SER A 265 -4.52 -42.61 2.03
C SER A 265 -4.88 -44.05 2.45
N PRO A 266 -3.99 -45.05 2.26
CA PRO A 266 -4.29 -46.45 2.57
C PRO A 266 -4.44 -46.72 4.08
N ASN A 267 -4.03 -45.78 4.93
CA ASN A 267 -3.97 -45.93 6.37
C ASN A 267 -4.56 -44.71 7.10
N ASN A 268 -5.43 -43.93 6.45
CA ASN A 268 -6.02 -42.71 7.00
C ASN A 268 -4.98 -41.70 7.53
N CYS A 269 -3.88 -41.51 6.80
CA CYS A 269 -2.76 -40.65 7.17
C CYS A 269 -2.08 -41.02 8.50
N SER A 270 -2.27 -42.24 9.02
CA SER A 270 -1.65 -42.68 10.28
C SER A 270 -0.15 -42.93 10.17
N THR A 271 0.39 -43.06 8.95
CA THR A 271 1.83 -43.05 8.68
C THR A 271 2.10 -41.95 7.68
N PRO A 272 3.13 -41.10 7.91
CA PRO A 272 3.51 -40.05 6.97
C PRO A 272 3.72 -40.59 5.56
N ASP A 273 3.18 -39.89 4.57
CA ASP A 273 3.40 -40.13 3.15
C ASP A 273 3.91 -38.85 2.44
N GLU A 274 3.89 -38.86 1.10
CA GLU A 274 4.35 -37.72 0.29
C GLU A 274 3.48 -36.47 0.46
N ASN A 275 2.18 -36.64 0.76
CA ASN A 275 1.23 -35.53 0.79
C ASN A 275 0.82 -35.14 2.21
N ALA A 276 0.76 -36.08 3.16
CA ALA A 276 0.34 -35.82 4.54
C ALA A 276 1.33 -36.41 5.56
N GLN A 277 1.75 -35.62 6.53
CA GLN A 277 2.62 -36.08 7.63
C GLN A 277 1.83 -36.72 8.79
N ARG A 278 0.56 -36.34 8.95
CA ARG A 278 -0.34 -36.82 10.00
C ARG A 278 -1.81 -36.67 9.55
N PRO A 279 -2.80 -37.23 10.27
CA PRO A 279 -4.19 -36.82 10.09
C PRO A 279 -4.42 -35.38 10.61
N PRO A 280 -5.47 -34.68 10.14
CA PRO A 280 -5.89 -33.40 10.70
C PRO A 280 -6.29 -33.57 12.18
N GLU A 281 -5.97 -32.58 13.01
CA GLU A 281 -6.28 -32.59 14.45
C GLU A 281 -7.75 -32.24 14.74
N ASP A 282 -8.35 -31.41 13.90
CA ASP A 282 -9.73 -30.95 13.99
C ASP A 282 -10.38 -30.79 12.60
N ASP A 283 -11.66 -30.41 12.58
CA ASP A 283 -12.39 -30.20 11.33
C ASP A 283 -11.88 -28.97 10.55
N ASP A 284 -11.38 -27.94 11.25
CA ASP A 284 -10.83 -26.73 10.61
C ASP A 284 -9.54 -27.03 9.83
N GLU A 285 -8.65 -27.87 10.37
CA GLU A 285 -7.52 -28.45 9.63
C GLU A 285 -8.01 -29.39 8.53
N GLY A 286 -9.02 -30.21 8.82
CA GLY A 286 -9.61 -31.16 7.87
C GLY A 286 -10.12 -30.49 6.59
N ASP A 287 -10.64 -29.28 6.71
CA ASP A 287 -11.19 -28.46 5.62
C ASP A 287 -10.12 -27.64 4.86
N ARG A 288 -8.83 -27.85 5.14
CA ARG A 288 -7.72 -27.21 4.40
C ARG A 288 -7.37 -27.98 3.13
N PHE A 289 -7.04 -27.24 2.07
CA PHE A 289 -6.44 -27.79 0.86
C PHE A 289 -4.91 -27.83 0.91
N PHE A 290 -4.30 -27.07 1.82
CA PHE A 290 -2.87 -26.97 2.02
C PHE A 290 -2.54 -26.49 3.43
N LEU A 291 -1.60 -27.16 4.09
CA LEU A 291 -0.98 -26.73 5.33
C LEU A 291 0.52 -26.99 5.22
N LYS A 292 1.33 -25.94 5.26
CA LYS A 292 2.78 -26.03 5.07
C LYS A 292 3.38 -27.08 6.02
N ASP A 293 4.24 -27.93 5.48
CA ASP A 293 4.97 -29.00 6.17
C ASP A 293 4.10 -30.15 6.73
N GLU A 294 2.76 -30.03 6.74
CA GLU A 294 1.84 -31.03 7.28
C GLU A 294 0.98 -31.70 6.20
N TYR A 295 0.40 -30.90 5.29
CA TYR A 295 -0.39 -31.35 4.15
C TYR A 295 -0.05 -30.55 2.89
N THR A 296 0.63 -31.17 1.94
CA THR A 296 1.10 -30.49 0.72
C THR A 296 0.01 -30.30 -0.33
N GLY A 297 -1.20 -30.78 -0.07
CA GLY A 297 -2.32 -30.80 -0.99
C GLY A 297 -2.30 -32.00 -1.95
N TYR A 298 -3.47 -32.35 -2.48
CA TYR A 298 -3.64 -33.45 -3.43
C TYR A 298 -4.73 -33.13 -4.45
N PHE A 299 -4.51 -33.54 -5.71
CA PHE A 299 -5.45 -33.35 -6.80
C PHE A 299 -5.83 -34.70 -7.40
N ARG A 300 -7.14 -35.02 -7.43
CA ARG A 300 -7.62 -36.34 -7.83
C ARG A 300 -8.68 -36.29 -8.92
N LYS A 301 -8.78 -37.40 -9.66
CA LYS A 301 -9.92 -37.65 -10.53
C LYS A 301 -11.12 -38.04 -9.68
N THR A 302 -12.25 -37.37 -9.88
CA THR A 302 -13.54 -37.80 -9.35
C THR A 302 -14.42 -38.33 -10.48
N ASP A 303 -15.65 -38.77 -10.16
CA ASP A 303 -16.62 -39.19 -11.18
C ASP A 303 -16.90 -38.08 -12.21
N ALA A 304 -16.80 -36.81 -11.81
CA ALA A 304 -16.94 -35.68 -12.71
C ALA A 304 -15.80 -35.58 -13.74
N ASN A 305 -14.60 -36.09 -13.44
CA ASN A 305 -13.49 -36.16 -14.39
C ASN A 305 -13.55 -37.40 -15.29
N ASN A 306 -14.46 -38.36 -15.02
CA ASN A 306 -14.49 -39.64 -15.71
C ASN A 306 -15.38 -39.60 -16.95
N CYS A 307 -14.81 -39.28 -18.12
CA CYS A 307 -15.57 -39.26 -19.38
C CYS A 307 -15.89 -40.64 -19.95
N THR A 308 -15.40 -41.73 -19.36
CA THR A 308 -15.90 -43.06 -19.73
C THR A 308 -17.25 -43.31 -19.07
N LEU A 309 -17.41 -42.88 -17.81
CA LEU A 309 -18.67 -42.97 -17.08
C LEU A 309 -19.67 -41.89 -17.52
N ASN A 310 -19.16 -40.69 -17.77
CA ASN A 310 -19.92 -39.47 -18.04
C ASN A 310 -19.45 -38.82 -19.36
N PRO A 311 -19.65 -39.46 -20.52
CA PRO A 311 -19.06 -39.00 -21.78
C PRO A 311 -19.49 -37.59 -22.19
N ASP A 312 -20.74 -37.23 -21.92
CA ASP A 312 -21.32 -35.93 -22.33
C ASP A 312 -21.23 -34.86 -21.22
N THR A 313 -20.92 -35.26 -19.99
CA THR A 313 -20.99 -34.38 -18.80
C THR A 313 -19.71 -34.33 -17.98
N CYS A 314 -18.69 -35.13 -18.31
CA CYS A 314 -17.40 -35.01 -17.63
C CYS A 314 -16.79 -33.63 -17.89
N THR A 315 -15.96 -33.19 -16.95
CA THR A 315 -15.52 -31.81 -16.84
C THR A 315 -14.25 -31.73 -16.01
N GLY A 316 -13.39 -30.76 -16.33
CA GLY A 316 -12.28 -30.38 -15.46
C GLY A 316 -12.73 -29.46 -14.33
N HIS A 317 -11.87 -29.29 -13.33
CA HIS A 317 -12.14 -28.40 -12.21
C HIS A 317 -11.76 -26.95 -12.54
N LEU A 318 -12.68 -26.01 -12.26
CA LEU A 318 -12.39 -24.58 -12.20
C LEU A 318 -12.37 -24.14 -10.74
N VAL A 319 -11.30 -23.45 -10.34
CA VAL A 319 -11.26 -22.70 -9.07
C VAL A 319 -11.87 -21.33 -9.33
N ASP A 320 -13.10 -21.12 -8.90
CA ASP A 320 -13.86 -19.87 -9.13
C ASP A 320 -14.19 -19.18 -7.81
N TYR A 321 -14.57 -17.90 -7.88
CA TYR A 321 -14.96 -17.10 -6.74
C TYR A 321 -16.31 -17.52 -6.14
N PRO A 322 -16.56 -17.18 -4.86
CA PRO A 322 -17.87 -17.35 -4.27
C PRO A 322 -18.88 -16.32 -4.79
N CYS A 323 -20.14 -16.51 -4.44
CA CYS A 323 -21.25 -15.66 -4.89
C CYS A 323 -21.15 -14.18 -4.49
N GLU A 324 -20.29 -13.85 -3.54
CA GLU A 324 -20.06 -12.49 -3.04
C GLU A 324 -19.16 -11.67 -3.97
N TRP A 325 -18.53 -12.30 -4.96
CA TRP A 325 -17.60 -11.67 -5.89
C TRP A 325 -18.12 -11.80 -7.31
N SER A 326 -17.78 -10.84 -8.17
CA SER A 326 -18.12 -10.93 -9.58
C SER A 326 -17.24 -11.96 -10.28
N SER A 327 -17.86 -12.89 -11.00
CA SER A 327 -17.15 -13.76 -11.94
C SER A 327 -17.98 -13.85 -13.22
N TYR A 328 -17.33 -13.88 -14.38
CA TYR A 328 -17.98 -14.19 -15.66
C TYR A 328 -17.57 -15.56 -16.21
N ALA A 329 -16.86 -16.36 -15.42
CA ALA A 329 -16.31 -17.65 -15.84
C ALA A 329 -17.40 -18.57 -16.39
N GLU A 330 -18.50 -18.78 -15.67
CA GLU A 330 -19.58 -19.67 -16.12
C GLU A 330 -20.23 -19.22 -17.44
N GLN A 331 -20.50 -17.92 -17.64
CA GLN A 331 -21.02 -17.39 -18.91
C GLN A 331 -20.03 -17.69 -20.05
N GLN A 332 -18.74 -17.45 -19.82
CA GLN A 332 -17.69 -17.74 -20.79
C GLN A 332 -17.59 -19.24 -21.09
N LEU A 333 -17.53 -20.09 -20.06
CA LEU A 333 -17.35 -21.54 -20.21
C LEU A 333 -18.55 -22.19 -20.89
N TYR A 334 -19.77 -21.82 -20.52
CA TYR A 334 -21.00 -22.37 -21.09
C TYR A 334 -21.10 -22.08 -22.59
N HIS A 335 -21.03 -20.79 -22.97
CA HIS A 335 -21.26 -20.37 -24.35
C HIS A 335 -20.07 -20.62 -25.28
N LEU A 336 -18.87 -20.75 -24.74
CA LEU A 336 -17.69 -21.17 -25.51
C LEU A 336 -17.51 -22.70 -25.53
N ASN A 337 -18.45 -23.46 -24.98
CA ASN A 337 -18.41 -24.92 -24.90
C ASN A 337 -17.08 -25.44 -24.32
N ILE A 338 -16.66 -24.88 -23.18
CA ILE A 338 -15.47 -25.28 -22.44
C ILE A 338 -15.93 -26.11 -21.24
N SER A 339 -15.54 -27.39 -21.21
CA SER A 339 -15.97 -28.35 -20.19
C SER A 339 -15.17 -28.21 -18.88
N LEU A 340 -15.36 -27.08 -18.19
CA LEU A 340 -14.85 -26.81 -16.85
C LEU A 340 -16.01 -26.44 -15.92
N SER A 341 -15.90 -26.79 -14.64
CA SER A 341 -16.92 -26.52 -13.63
C SER A 341 -16.31 -26.47 -12.23
N GLY A 342 -16.90 -25.70 -11.31
CA GLY A 342 -16.58 -25.76 -9.88
C GLY A 342 -17.07 -27.05 -9.19
N ASP A 343 -16.88 -27.13 -7.87
CA ASP A 343 -17.42 -28.21 -7.02
C ASP A 343 -18.85 -27.94 -6.54
N LYS A 344 -19.23 -26.66 -6.43
CA LYS A 344 -20.51 -26.21 -5.88
C LYS A 344 -21.32 -25.48 -6.94
N HIS A 345 -22.57 -25.89 -7.09
CA HIS A 345 -23.56 -25.25 -7.97
C HIS A 345 -24.90 -25.16 -7.23
N GLY A 346 -25.52 -23.97 -7.17
CA GLY A 346 -26.84 -23.79 -6.60
C GLY A 346 -27.04 -22.42 -5.97
N GLU A 347 -28.25 -22.16 -5.45
CA GLU A 347 -28.56 -20.94 -4.71
C GLU A 347 -27.66 -20.84 -3.47
N GLY A 348 -26.79 -19.84 -3.45
CA GLY A 348 -25.92 -19.52 -2.30
C GLY A 348 -24.60 -20.27 -2.21
N GLU A 349 -24.32 -21.23 -3.10
CA GLU A 349 -23.08 -22.02 -3.06
C GLU A 349 -22.42 -22.07 -4.44
N ARG A 350 -21.39 -21.23 -4.62
CA ARG A 350 -20.49 -21.24 -5.77
C ARG A 350 -19.05 -21.11 -5.27
N GLY A 351 -18.12 -21.71 -6.00
CA GLY A 351 -16.69 -21.42 -5.86
C GLY A 351 -16.05 -21.78 -4.53
N HIS A 352 -14.87 -21.21 -4.31
CA HIS A 352 -14.04 -21.39 -3.12
C HIS A 352 -13.82 -20.04 -2.46
N GLY A 353 -13.79 -19.99 -1.12
CA GLY A 353 -13.44 -18.75 -0.42
C GLY A 353 -12.00 -18.31 -0.71
N ASP A 354 -11.67 -17.04 -0.47
CA ASP A 354 -10.36 -16.45 -0.82
C ASP A 354 -9.19 -17.25 -0.25
N TRP A 355 -9.26 -17.62 1.04
CA TRP A 355 -8.24 -18.42 1.71
C TRP A 355 -8.13 -19.85 1.16
N GLN A 356 -9.25 -20.47 0.77
CA GLN A 356 -9.24 -21.80 0.15
C GLN A 356 -8.57 -21.73 -1.23
N THR A 357 -8.86 -20.69 -2.00
CA THR A 357 -8.25 -20.47 -3.30
C THR A 357 -6.73 -20.30 -3.20
N VAL A 358 -6.26 -19.52 -2.23
CA VAL A 358 -4.81 -19.39 -1.92
C VAL A 358 -4.21 -20.75 -1.52
N GLN A 359 -4.89 -21.56 -0.71
CA GLN A 359 -4.43 -22.90 -0.35
C GLN A 359 -4.35 -23.83 -1.57
N ILE A 360 -5.35 -23.80 -2.46
CA ILE A 360 -5.35 -24.57 -3.70
C ILE A 360 -4.17 -24.15 -4.60
N LEU A 361 -3.88 -22.86 -4.72
CA LEU A 361 -2.69 -22.38 -5.45
C LEU A 361 -1.38 -22.85 -4.82
N ASN A 362 -1.27 -22.83 -3.49
CA ASN A 362 -0.08 -23.34 -2.79
C ASN A 362 0.09 -24.85 -2.97
N ALA A 363 -1.00 -25.63 -2.88
CA ALA A 363 -1.02 -27.05 -3.17
C ALA A 363 -0.61 -27.35 -4.62
N ALA A 364 -1.15 -26.59 -5.58
CA ALA A 364 -0.80 -26.71 -6.99
C ALA A 364 0.67 -26.38 -7.24
N ASN A 365 1.20 -25.35 -6.59
CA ASN A 365 2.61 -24.99 -6.66
C ASN A 365 3.50 -26.09 -6.08
N HIS A 366 3.16 -26.66 -4.94
CA HIS A 366 3.96 -27.70 -4.30
C HIS A 366 3.96 -29.02 -5.11
N THR A 367 2.79 -29.47 -5.53
CA THR A 367 2.62 -30.74 -6.27
C THR A 367 2.85 -30.62 -7.77
N LYS A 368 3.04 -29.39 -8.28
CA LYS A 368 3.03 -29.06 -9.72
C LYS A 368 1.79 -29.60 -10.43
N SER A 369 0.63 -29.52 -9.79
CA SER A 369 -0.66 -29.94 -10.37
C SER A 369 -1.25 -28.83 -11.23
N ASN A 370 -1.80 -29.16 -12.41
CA ASN A 370 -2.41 -28.14 -13.25
C ASN A 370 -3.69 -27.64 -12.58
N VAL A 371 -3.81 -26.31 -12.49
CA VAL A 371 -5.02 -25.63 -12.06
C VAL A 371 -5.41 -24.57 -13.08
N ILE A 372 -6.71 -24.32 -13.19
CA ILE A 372 -7.25 -23.15 -13.85
C ILE A 372 -8.14 -22.42 -12.85
N ILE A 373 -7.94 -21.12 -12.75
CA ILE A 373 -8.46 -20.29 -11.68
C ILE A 373 -8.99 -18.98 -12.22
N MET A 374 -10.15 -18.52 -11.74
CA MET A 374 -10.57 -17.13 -11.89
C MET A 374 -9.83 -16.31 -10.81
N TRP A 375 -9.03 -15.34 -11.24
CA TRP A 375 -8.24 -14.50 -10.32
C TRP A 375 -8.21 -13.04 -10.78
N ALA A 376 -7.78 -12.16 -9.88
CA ALA A 376 -7.69 -10.72 -10.09
C ALA A 376 -6.25 -10.23 -10.08
N GLN A 377 -6.01 -9.14 -10.80
CA GLN A 377 -4.79 -8.33 -10.71
C GLN A 377 -5.21 -6.86 -10.60
N PRO A 378 -4.51 -6.01 -9.82
CA PRO A 378 -3.35 -6.32 -8.98
C PRO A 378 -3.77 -7.10 -7.72
N ASP A 379 -2.92 -8.03 -7.28
CA ASP A 379 -3.14 -8.83 -6.07
C ASP A 379 -1.78 -9.25 -5.46
N PRO A 380 -1.60 -9.22 -4.14
CA PRO A 380 -0.33 -9.56 -3.51
C PRO A 380 0.07 -11.03 -3.70
N PHE A 381 -0.89 -11.96 -3.76
CA PHE A 381 -0.59 -13.36 -4.04
C PHE A 381 -0.14 -13.55 -5.49
N TYR A 382 -0.81 -12.90 -6.45
CA TYR A 382 -0.35 -12.88 -7.84
C TYR A 382 1.10 -12.36 -7.93
N GLN A 383 1.40 -11.23 -7.26
CA GLN A 383 2.74 -10.64 -7.25
C GLN A 383 3.81 -11.60 -6.70
N ARG A 384 3.47 -12.41 -5.68
CA ARG A 384 4.36 -13.44 -5.13
C ARG A 384 4.72 -14.53 -6.14
N LEU A 385 3.86 -14.80 -7.11
CA LEU A 385 4.05 -15.85 -8.12
C LEU A 385 4.82 -15.36 -9.35
N VAL A 386 4.95 -14.04 -9.56
CA VAL A 386 5.67 -13.46 -10.70
C VAL A 386 7.14 -13.92 -10.69
N GLY A 387 7.61 -14.46 -11.82
CA GLY A 387 8.97 -14.97 -11.98
C GLY A 387 9.23 -16.35 -11.35
N THR A 388 8.22 -16.98 -10.73
CA THR A 388 8.29 -18.36 -10.26
C THR A 388 7.84 -19.34 -11.36
N ASP A 389 7.86 -20.65 -11.09
CA ASP A 389 7.28 -21.65 -11.99
C ASP A 389 5.75 -21.75 -11.90
N MET A 390 5.17 -21.17 -10.85
CA MET A 390 3.72 -20.99 -10.66
C MET A 390 3.25 -19.62 -11.18
N GLU A 391 4.08 -18.87 -11.93
CA GLU A 391 3.68 -17.61 -12.57
C GLU A 391 2.37 -17.81 -13.35
N LEU A 392 1.36 -17.00 -13.03
CA LEU A 392 0.02 -17.14 -13.59
C LEU A 392 -0.07 -16.40 -14.92
N HIS A 393 -0.50 -17.10 -15.96
CA HIS A 393 -0.72 -16.56 -17.29
C HIS A 393 -2.20 -16.52 -17.62
N ALA A 394 -2.69 -15.36 -18.03
CA ALA A 394 -4.08 -15.19 -18.38
C ALA A 394 -4.42 -15.95 -19.67
N VAL A 395 -5.50 -16.71 -19.63
CA VAL A 395 -6.09 -17.38 -20.79
C VAL A 395 -6.61 -16.30 -21.74
N VAL A 396 -6.22 -16.40 -23.01
CA VAL A 396 -6.73 -15.56 -24.08
C VAL A 396 -8.17 -15.96 -24.36
N MET A 397 -9.10 -15.07 -24.00
CA MET A 397 -10.54 -15.19 -24.24
C MET A 397 -10.93 -14.40 -25.51
N PRO A 398 -12.18 -14.51 -26.02
CA PRO A 398 -12.64 -13.66 -27.10
C PRO A 398 -12.50 -12.18 -26.72
N PRO A 399 -12.02 -11.31 -27.63
CA PRO A 399 -11.74 -9.91 -27.30
C PRO A 399 -13.01 -9.16 -26.88
N VAL A 400 -12.85 -8.22 -25.96
CA VAL A 400 -13.96 -7.40 -25.47
C VAL A 400 -14.48 -6.48 -26.57
N SER A 401 -15.79 -6.56 -26.82
CA SER A 401 -16.52 -5.64 -27.69
C SER A 401 -17.60 -4.92 -26.87
N GLN A 402 -18.07 -3.77 -27.36
CA GLN A 402 -19.21 -3.09 -26.71
C GLN A 402 -20.45 -3.98 -26.68
N GLU A 403 -20.72 -4.73 -27.76
CA GLU A 403 -21.82 -5.70 -27.81
C GLU A 403 -21.68 -6.75 -26.72
N CYS A 404 -20.47 -7.23 -26.43
CA CYS A 404 -20.26 -8.17 -25.34
C CYS A 404 -20.55 -7.54 -23.99
N LEU A 405 -20.03 -6.33 -23.71
CA LEU A 405 -20.26 -5.64 -22.45
C LEU A 405 -21.75 -5.37 -22.19
N ASP A 406 -22.50 -5.00 -23.24
CA ASP A 406 -23.95 -4.77 -23.16
C ASP A 406 -24.75 -6.05 -22.87
N HIS A 407 -24.14 -7.23 -23.07
CA HIS A 407 -24.75 -8.55 -22.87
C HIS A 407 -24.05 -9.39 -21.78
N LYS A 408 -23.12 -8.79 -21.02
CA LYS A 408 -22.59 -9.41 -19.80
C LYS A 408 -23.74 -9.60 -18.82
N ARG A 409 -23.77 -10.75 -18.16
CA ARG A 409 -24.80 -11.04 -17.15
C ARG A 409 -24.75 -10.04 -16.00
N GLY A 410 -25.90 -9.74 -15.39
CA GLY A 410 -25.94 -8.89 -14.21
C GLY A 410 -25.34 -9.59 -12.98
N TYR A 411 -24.88 -8.80 -12.01
CA TYR A 411 -24.35 -9.31 -10.74
C TYR A 411 -25.35 -10.22 -10.01
N ASN A 412 -26.62 -9.84 -9.95
CA ASN A 412 -27.67 -10.61 -9.27
C ASN A 412 -27.95 -11.97 -9.92
N ASP A 413 -27.59 -12.16 -11.19
CA ASP A 413 -27.86 -13.40 -11.93
C ASP A 413 -26.75 -14.44 -11.73
N GLN A 414 -25.57 -14.04 -11.24
CA GLN A 414 -24.38 -14.90 -11.19
C GLN A 414 -24.53 -16.13 -10.29
N CYS A 415 -25.44 -16.07 -9.32
CA CYS A 415 -25.73 -17.13 -8.37
C CYS A 415 -27.18 -17.58 -8.38
N SER A 416 -27.89 -17.31 -9.48
CA SER A 416 -29.19 -17.93 -9.73
C SER A 416 -29.07 -19.45 -9.65
N GLY A 417 -30.06 -20.16 -9.12
CA GLY A 417 -30.10 -21.63 -9.20
C GLY A 417 -30.22 -22.16 -10.64
N ASP A 418 -30.75 -21.33 -11.55
CA ASP A 418 -30.97 -21.66 -12.96
C ASP A 418 -29.73 -21.42 -13.82
N MET A 419 -29.26 -22.48 -14.50
CA MET A 419 -28.09 -22.41 -15.38
C MET A 419 -28.26 -21.44 -16.55
N GLU A 420 -29.46 -21.30 -17.12
CA GLU A 420 -29.67 -20.39 -18.26
C GLU A 420 -29.57 -18.92 -17.82
N ILE A 421 -30.06 -18.61 -16.62
CA ILE A 421 -29.93 -17.28 -16.03
C ILE A 421 -28.46 -17.01 -15.68
N ARG A 422 -27.78 -17.97 -15.03
CA ARG A 422 -26.35 -17.83 -14.73
C ARG A 422 -25.53 -17.68 -16.01
N ALA A 423 -25.74 -18.52 -17.02
CA ALA A 423 -24.98 -18.46 -18.26
C ALA A 423 -25.24 -17.16 -19.03
N GLY A 424 -26.42 -16.55 -18.90
CA GLY A 424 -26.75 -15.29 -19.54
C GLY A 424 -26.74 -15.38 -21.07
N ASP A 425 -26.54 -14.25 -21.75
CA ASP A 425 -26.55 -14.18 -23.21
C ASP A 425 -25.20 -14.66 -23.81
N PRO A 426 -25.20 -15.46 -24.90
CA PRO A 426 -23.98 -15.91 -25.57
C PRO A 426 -23.09 -14.77 -26.08
N ARG A 427 -23.68 -13.60 -26.39
CA ARG A 427 -22.91 -12.43 -26.85
C ARG A 427 -22.02 -11.85 -25.75
N GLY A 428 -22.34 -12.08 -24.48
CA GLY A 428 -21.54 -11.68 -23.32
C GLY A 428 -20.36 -12.61 -23.00
N ALA A 429 -20.15 -13.68 -23.78
CA ALA A 429 -19.09 -14.66 -23.57
C ALA A 429 -17.72 -14.21 -24.13
N CYS A 430 -17.24 -13.05 -23.67
CA CYS A 430 -15.91 -12.52 -23.97
C CYS A 430 -15.08 -12.34 -22.70
N GLU A 431 -13.81 -11.96 -22.88
CA GLU A 431 -12.90 -11.54 -21.81
C GLU A 431 -13.50 -10.41 -20.95
N ASP A 432 -12.96 -10.23 -19.76
CA ASP A 432 -13.24 -9.02 -18.97
C ASP A 432 -12.25 -7.93 -19.37
N PRO A 433 -12.73 -6.69 -19.61
CA PRO A 433 -11.83 -5.62 -20.02
C PRO A 433 -10.86 -5.33 -18.88
N MET A 434 -9.65 -4.89 -19.23
CA MET A 434 -8.82 -4.20 -18.25
C MET A 434 -9.56 -2.94 -17.82
N THR A 435 -9.93 -2.87 -16.55
CA THR A 435 -10.62 -1.72 -15.97
C THR A 435 -9.62 -0.84 -15.24
N LEU A 436 -9.84 0.47 -15.29
CA LEU A 436 -9.15 1.36 -14.37
C LEU A 436 -9.84 1.20 -13.01
N LEU A 437 -9.09 0.99 -11.93
CA LEU A 437 -9.68 1.09 -10.60
C LEU A 437 -10.04 2.55 -10.35
N HIS A 438 -11.17 2.75 -9.70
CA HIS A 438 -11.64 4.08 -9.34
C HIS A 438 -11.65 4.25 -7.82
N LYS A 439 -11.71 5.51 -7.40
CA LYS A 439 -12.14 5.91 -6.07
C LYS A 439 -13.48 6.63 -6.22
N VAL A 440 -14.36 6.47 -5.24
CA VAL A 440 -15.67 7.11 -5.20
C VAL A 440 -15.85 7.80 -3.87
N PHE A 441 -16.41 9.01 -3.88
CA PHE A 441 -16.68 9.74 -2.65
C PHE A 441 -18.03 10.44 -2.71
N ALA A 442 -18.60 10.66 -1.53
CA ALA A 442 -19.91 11.26 -1.35
C ALA A 442 -19.89 12.74 -1.74
N THR A 443 -20.98 13.21 -2.32
CA THR A 443 -21.20 14.64 -2.64
C THR A 443 -21.14 15.54 -1.40
N THR A 444 -21.45 15.00 -0.22
CA THR A 444 -21.42 15.74 1.05
C THR A 444 -20.03 16.30 1.39
N LEU A 445 -18.94 15.60 1.01
CA LEU A 445 -17.58 16.13 1.17
C LEU A 445 -17.34 17.35 0.28
N THR A 446 -17.88 17.33 -0.94
CA THR A 446 -17.78 18.45 -1.88
C THR A 446 -18.66 19.62 -1.45
N ASP A 447 -19.81 19.36 -0.83
CA ASP A 447 -20.68 20.38 -0.27
C ASP A 447 -19.98 21.18 0.84
N GLU A 448 -19.25 20.52 1.75
CA GLU A 448 -18.41 21.17 2.77
C GLU A 448 -17.33 22.04 2.11
N LEU A 449 -16.64 21.51 1.08
CA LEU A 449 -15.62 22.28 0.35
C LEU A 449 -16.21 23.53 -0.33
N ASN A 450 -17.46 23.46 -0.78
CA ASN A 450 -18.14 24.55 -1.48
C ASN A 450 -18.97 25.45 -0.56
N ASP A 451 -19.01 25.18 0.74
CA ASP A 451 -19.73 25.99 1.70
C ASP A 451 -19.17 27.43 1.68
N PRO A 452 -20.00 28.46 1.40
CA PRO A 452 -19.59 29.85 1.41
C PRO A 452 -19.36 30.40 2.82
N ASP A 453 -19.88 29.76 3.86
CA ASP A 453 -19.76 30.18 5.26
C ASP A 453 -18.40 29.79 5.86
N ILE A 454 -17.72 28.79 5.29
CA ILE A 454 -16.37 28.37 5.71
C ILE A 454 -15.32 29.24 5.01
N ILE A 455 -14.50 29.95 5.79
CA ILE A 455 -13.42 30.76 5.22
C ILE A 455 -12.42 29.88 4.47
N PRO A 456 -11.86 30.31 3.32
CA PRO A 456 -10.99 29.46 2.50
C PRO A 456 -9.79 28.82 3.23
N ALA A 457 -9.30 29.43 4.31
CA ALA A 457 -8.20 28.90 5.12
C ALA A 457 -8.62 27.78 6.09
N GLU A 458 -9.91 27.68 6.41
CA GLU A 458 -10.50 26.66 7.30
C GLU A 458 -11.17 25.54 6.49
N LYS A 459 -11.16 25.61 5.16
CA LYS A 459 -11.70 24.53 4.32
C LYS A 459 -10.85 23.28 4.48
N SER A 460 -11.53 22.14 4.65
CA SER A 460 -10.88 20.85 4.78
C SER A 460 -10.00 20.55 3.54
N PRO A 461 -8.73 20.17 3.72
CA PRO A 461 -7.87 19.76 2.61
C PRO A 461 -8.19 18.34 2.12
N ALA A 462 -9.17 17.65 2.71
CA ALA A 462 -9.46 16.25 2.42
C ALA A 462 -9.84 16.01 0.95
N VAL A 463 -10.83 16.73 0.42
CA VAL A 463 -11.28 16.56 -0.97
C VAL A 463 -10.13 16.74 -1.98
N PRO A 464 -9.38 17.85 -2.01
CA PRO A 464 -8.31 17.99 -2.99
C PRO A 464 -7.18 16.95 -2.79
N ALA A 465 -6.94 16.47 -1.57
CA ALA A 465 -5.97 15.40 -1.33
C ALA A 465 -6.47 14.05 -1.85
N ILE A 466 -7.73 13.71 -1.57
CA ILE A 466 -8.40 12.51 -2.09
C ILE A 466 -8.37 12.53 -3.62
N GLN A 467 -8.67 13.66 -4.26
CA GLN A 467 -8.65 13.80 -5.72
C GLN A 467 -7.25 13.61 -6.31
N GLN A 468 -6.20 14.07 -5.62
CA GLN A 468 -4.81 13.87 -6.04
C GLN A 468 -4.26 12.48 -5.72
N PHE A 469 -4.86 11.78 -4.75
CA PHE A 469 -4.46 10.44 -4.38
C PHE A 469 -4.52 9.51 -5.58
N SER A 470 -3.39 8.93 -5.93
CA SER A 470 -3.28 7.99 -7.04
C SER A 470 -2.18 6.98 -6.78
N MET A 471 -2.45 5.74 -7.16
CA MET A 471 -1.56 4.60 -6.98
C MET A 471 -1.27 4.01 -8.36
N SER A 472 0.02 3.96 -8.73
CA SER A 472 0.44 3.32 -9.97
C SER A 472 0.74 1.84 -9.74
N SER A 473 0.66 1.01 -10.80
CA SER A 473 0.99 -0.41 -10.69
C SER A 473 2.38 -0.69 -10.09
N PRO A 474 3.45 0.07 -10.41
CA PRO A 474 4.73 -0.09 -9.73
C PRO A 474 4.69 0.20 -8.23
N LEU A 475 3.90 1.19 -7.80
CA LEU A 475 3.77 1.50 -6.37
C LEU A 475 3.05 0.39 -5.60
N TYR A 476 2.03 -0.22 -6.21
CA TYR A 476 1.40 -1.44 -5.68
C TYR A 476 2.39 -2.59 -5.59
N GLY A 477 3.15 -2.84 -6.67
CA GLY A 477 4.18 -3.88 -6.68
C GLY A 477 5.21 -3.69 -5.57
N ASP A 478 5.67 -2.47 -5.35
CA ASP A 478 6.58 -2.13 -4.25
C ASP A 478 5.95 -2.45 -2.89
N TRP A 479 4.69 -2.08 -2.64
CA TRP A 479 4.00 -2.41 -1.39
C TRP A 479 3.81 -3.92 -1.20
N PHE A 480 3.32 -4.63 -2.23
CA PHE A 480 3.16 -6.07 -2.20
C PHE A 480 4.48 -6.78 -1.89
N ASN A 481 5.60 -6.29 -2.44
CA ASN A 481 6.92 -6.83 -2.12
C ASN A 481 7.24 -6.69 -0.63
N VAL A 482 6.87 -5.58 0.02
CA VAL A 482 7.06 -5.41 1.47
C VAL A 482 6.20 -6.40 2.26
N LEU A 483 4.93 -6.62 1.87
CA LEU A 483 4.06 -7.62 2.50
C LEU A 483 4.64 -9.03 2.38
N ILE A 484 5.10 -9.40 1.19
CA ILE A 484 5.68 -10.71 0.91
C ILE A 484 6.97 -10.90 1.72
N GLN A 485 7.84 -9.89 1.76
CA GLN A 485 9.09 -9.92 2.54
C GLN A 485 8.88 -10.07 4.04
N HIS A 486 7.75 -9.59 4.57
CA HIS A 486 7.38 -9.70 5.97
C HIS A 486 6.39 -10.83 6.26
N GLU A 487 6.12 -11.70 5.27
CA GLU A 487 5.15 -12.79 5.37
C GLU A 487 3.77 -12.31 5.87
N ALA A 488 3.37 -11.07 5.60
CA ALA A 488 2.20 -10.42 6.18
C ALA A 488 0.85 -10.83 5.53
N LEU A 489 0.86 -11.85 4.67
CA LEU A 489 -0.31 -12.31 3.90
C LEU A 489 -0.92 -13.62 4.44
N SER A 490 -0.41 -14.16 5.56
CA SER A 490 -1.02 -15.33 6.18
C SER A 490 -2.10 -14.91 7.16
N LYS A 491 -3.11 -15.77 7.39
CA LYS A 491 -4.18 -15.51 8.34
C LYS A 491 -3.63 -15.15 9.73
N GLU A 492 -2.57 -15.83 10.15
CA GLU A 492 -1.91 -15.68 11.45
C GLU A 492 -1.08 -14.39 11.54
N THR A 493 -0.52 -13.91 10.44
CA THR A 493 0.41 -12.76 10.40
C THR A 493 -0.19 -11.50 9.76
N THR A 494 -1.48 -11.49 9.46
CA THR A 494 -2.17 -10.32 8.87
C THR A 494 -1.98 -9.05 9.69
N SER A 495 -1.77 -9.13 11.00
CA SER A 495 -1.44 -7.98 11.85
C SER A 495 -0.11 -7.29 11.48
N LEU A 496 0.83 -8.00 10.83
CA LEU A 496 2.07 -7.43 10.29
C LEU A 496 1.82 -6.49 9.09
N MET A 497 0.65 -6.54 8.46
CA MET A 497 0.31 -5.66 7.33
C MET A 497 0.41 -4.19 7.71
N ARG A 498 0.10 -3.82 8.96
CA ARG A 498 0.23 -2.44 9.45
C ARG A 498 1.68 -1.99 9.47
N ASN A 499 2.57 -2.82 10.02
CA ASN A 499 4.01 -2.53 10.05
C ASN A 499 4.60 -2.44 8.65
N ALA A 500 4.23 -3.38 7.76
CA ALA A 500 4.63 -3.35 6.35
C ALA A 500 4.13 -2.08 5.63
N THR A 501 2.87 -1.68 5.86
CA THR A 501 2.29 -0.46 5.29
C THR A 501 2.98 0.79 5.85
N CYS A 502 3.29 0.83 7.15
CA CYS A 502 4.00 1.95 7.74
C CYS A 502 5.42 2.09 7.18
N ASN A 503 6.16 0.99 7.05
CA ASN A 503 7.47 0.97 6.42
C ASN A 503 7.39 1.50 4.99
N PHE A 504 6.40 1.04 4.21
CA PHE A 504 6.18 1.54 2.85
C PHE A 504 5.92 3.05 2.82
N VAL A 505 5.09 3.58 3.72
CA VAL A 505 4.80 5.02 3.82
C VAL A 505 6.07 5.81 4.13
N VAL A 506 6.87 5.36 5.09
CA VAL A 506 8.12 6.03 5.48
C VAL A 506 9.15 5.98 4.33
N ASP A 507 9.32 4.83 3.69
CA ASP A 507 10.27 4.65 2.60
C ASP A 507 9.88 5.44 1.34
N LYS A 508 8.58 5.67 1.12
CA LYS A 508 8.06 6.42 -0.04
C LYS A 508 7.64 7.84 0.29
N PHE A 509 7.88 8.32 1.52
CA PHE A 509 7.30 9.55 2.04
C PHE A 509 7.45 10.74 1.09
N ASP A 510 8.66 11.00 0.57
CA ASP A 510 8.91 12.10 -0.37
C ASP A 510 8.04 12.02 -1.64
N VAL A 511 7.86 10.82 -2.18
CA VAL A 511 7.03 10.56 -3.36
C VAL A 511 5.55 10.81 -3.03
N LEU A 512 5.13 10.42 -1.83
CA LEU A 512 3.75 10.62 -1.37
C LEU A 512 3.45 12.10 -1.13
N LEU A 513 4.37 12.84 -0.50
CA LEU A 513 4.26 14.28 -0.28
C LEU A 513 4.14 15.06 -1.60
N GLU A 514 4.98 14.74 -2.58
CA GLU A 514 5.01 15.46 -3.86
C GLU A 514 3.70 15.30 -4.64
N LYS A 515 3.13 14.08 -4.59
CA LYS A 515 1.99 13.68 -5.43
C LYS A 515 0.62 13.91 -4.79
N TRP A 516 0.46 13.63 -3.50
CA TRP A 516 -0.87 13.54 -2.89
C TRP A 516 -1.24 14.75 -2.04
N ILE A 517 -0.26 15.55 -1.60
CA ILE A 517 -0.56 16.77 -0.86
C ILE A 517 -0.96 17.87 -1.84
N PRO A 518 -2.15 18.49 -1.67
CA PRO A 518 -2.57 19.62 -2.48
C PRO A 518 -1.51 20.72 -2.53
N PHE A 519 -1.32 21.35 -3.69
CA PHE A 519 -0.39 22.48 -3.82
C PHE A 519 -0.73 23.65 -2.89
N SER A 520 -2.00 23.79 -2.50
CA SER A 520 -2.47 24.78 -1.54
C SER A 520 -2.07 24.49 -0.09
N TYR A 521 -1.58 23.29 0.21
CA TYR A 521 -1.17 22.89 1.55
C TYR A 521 0.36 22.91 1.68
N PRO A 522 0.94 23.26 2.84
CA PRO A 522 2.39 23.27 3.01
C PRO A 522 2.99 21.88 2.74
N ARG A 523 3.66 21.71 1.60
CA ARG A 523 4.40 20.48 1.23
C ARG A 523 5.79 20.41 1.86
N VAL A 524 6.23 21.53 2.42
CA VAL A 524 7.49 21.60 3.14
C VAL A 524 7.16 21.30 4.58
N VAL A 525 7.62 20.14 5.07
CA VAL A 525 7.85 19.98 6.51
C VAL A 525 8.75 21.15 6.87
N MET A 526 8.20 22.16 7.52
CA MET A 526 9.00 23.30 7.95
C MET A 526 9.94 22.80 9.03
N ASP A 527 11.10 22.28 8.62
CA ASP A 527 12.29 22.28 9.44
C ASP A 527 12.38 23.70 10.01
N GLY A 528 12.21 23.80 11.33
CA GLY A 528 11.74 25.01 12.00
C GLY A 528 12.39 26.28 11.47
N GLN A 529 11.57 27.32 11.21
CA GLN A 529 11.97 28.63 10.68
C GLN A 529 13.47 28.91 10.83
N GLU A 530 14.22 28.70 9.75
CA GLU A 530 15.60 29.16 9.74
C GLU A 530 15.58 30.67 10.02
N ASN A 531 16.27 31.06 11.08
CA ASN A 531 16.21 32.40 11.63
C ASN A 531 16.77 33.40 10.61
N SER A 532 15.91 34.09 9.86
CA SER A 532 16.29 34.95 8.73
C SER A 532 17.26 36.06 9.12
N ALA A 533 17.17 36.54 10.37
CA ALA A 533 18.12 37.47 10.94
C ALA A 533 19.55 36.90 10.98
N LEU A 534 19.69 35.61 11.28
CA LEU A 534 20.96 34.90 11.32
C LEU A 534 21.55 34.68 9.92
N ILE A 535 20.72 34.36 8.93
CA ILE A 535 21.15 34.21 7.52
C ILE A 535 21.61 35.56 6.95
N ILE A 536 20.87 36.65 7.20
CA ILE A 536 21.28 37.99 6.74
C ILE A 536 22.57 38.42 7.43
N ALA A 537 22.67 38.18 8.74
CA ALA A 537 23.88 38.47 9.50
C ALA A 537 25.08 37.70 8.95
N SER A 538 24.93 36.40 8.65
CA SER A 538 26.02 35.58 8.12
C SER A 538 26.48 36.03 6.74
N VAL A 539 25.55 36.38 5.84
CA VAL A 539 25.88 36.89 4.49
C VAL A 539 26.61 38.23 4.56
N VAL A 540 26.12 39.18 5.37
CA VAL A 540 26.76 40.50 5.53
C VAL A 540 28.18 40.34 6.07
N LEU A 541 28.37 39.47 7.07
CA LEU A 541 29.67 39.19 7.64
C LEU A 541 30.60 38.50 6.62
N ALA A 542 30.10 37.56 5.83
CA ALA A 542 30.89 36.86 4.81
C ALA A 542 31.30 37.79 3.65
N CYS A 543 30.41 38.67 3.18
CA CYS A 543 30.73 39.70 2.19
C CYS A 543 31.75 40.70 2.70
N LEU A 544 31.56 41.18 3.94
CA LEU A 544 32.50 42.08 4.59
C LEU A 544 33.88 41.43 4.72
N SER A 545 33.93 40.18 5.20
CA SER A 545 35.17 39.39 5.28
C SER A 545 35.84 39.26 3.92
N THR A 546 35.08 38.97 2.87
CA THR A 546 35.58 38.86 1.49
C THR A 546 36.18 40.17 1.00
N VAL A 547 35.50 41.30 1.18
CA VAL A 547 35.99 42.63 0.78
C VAL A 547 37.24 43.00 1.56
N LEU A 548 37.27 42.72 2.87
CA LEU A 548 38.44 42.97 3.71
C LEU A 548 39.62 42.10 3.31
N ALA A 549 39.40 40.82 3.00
CA ALA A 549 40.44 39.91 2.52
C ALA A 549 41.02 40.36 1.18
N VAL A 550 40.17 40.77 0.22
CA VAL A 550 40.61 41.31 -1.08
C VAL A 550 41.34 42.64 -0.91
N ALA A 551 40.82 43.56 -0.09
CA ALA A 551 41.47 44.83 0.19
C ALA A 551 42.83 44.63 0.86
N ALA A 552 42.92 43.72 1.84
CA ALA A 552 44.17 43.33 2.47
C ALA A 552 45.13 42.73 1.44
N ALA A 553 44.67 41.82 0.57
CA ALA A 553 45.50 41.25 -0.50
C ALA A 553 46.03 42.33 -1.46
N ILE A 554 45.21 43.32 -1.83
CA ILE A 554 45.63 44.46 -2.66
C ILE A 554 46.67 45.33 -1.92
N VAL A 555 46.46 45.63 -0.64
CA VAL A 555 47.39 46.40 0.17
C VAL A 555 48.71 45.66 0.32
N VAL A 556 48.68 44.37 0.62
CA VAL A 556 49.87 43.51 0.71
C VAL A 556 50.62 43.52 -0.61
N HIS A 557 49.92 43.36 -1.73
CA HIS A 557 50.52 43.39 -3.05
C HIS A 557 51.14 44.75 -3.39
N LYS A 558 50.44 45.86 -3.13
CA LYS A 558 50.96 47.23 -3.38
C LYS A 558 52.12 47.59 -2.45
N THR A 559 52.14 47.07 -1.24
CA THR A 559 53.15 47.40 -0.22
C THR A 559 54.27 46.36 -0.10
N GLN A 560 54.29 45.34 -0.96
CA GLN A 560 55.26 44.23 -0.94
C GLN A 560 56.73 44.68 -0.97
N HIS A 561 57.03 45.86 -1.52
CA HIS A 561 58.39 46.38 -1.57
C HIS A 561 58.86 47.04 -0.27
N ARG A 562 57.96 47.35 0.67
CA ARG A 562 58.33 47.96 1.96
C ARG A 562 59.06 46.97 2.84
N ARG A 563 60.10 47.43 3.57
CA ARG A 563 60.94 46.59 4.43
C ARG A 563 60.12 45.75 5.42
N VAL A 564 59.12 46.36 6.05
CA VAL A 564 58.23 45.69 7.01
C VAL A 564 57.54 44.46 6.41
N MET A 565 57.04 44.57 5.18
CA MET A 565 56.35 43.46 4.50
C MET A 565 57.31 42.36 4.06
N ARG A 566 58.53 42.71 3.63
CA ARG A 566 59.56 41.72 3.30
C ARG A 566 59.96 40.86 4.50
N TYR A 567 60.06 41.47 5.69
CA TYR A 567 60.32 40.72 6.93
C TYR A 567 59.16 39.81 7.33
N ALA A 568 57.92 40.18 6.98
CA ALA A 568 56.73 39.38 7.29
C ALA A 568 56.54 38.14 6.40
N GLN A 569 57.41 37.93 5.39
CA GLN A 569 57.34 36.87 4.38
C GLN A 569 56.06 36.93 3.53
N ILE A 570 56.14 37.64 2.41
CA ILE A 570 54.99 37.99 1.55
C ILE A 570 54.21 36.77 1.04
N GLU A 571 54.88 35.67 0.70
CA GLU A 571 54.23 34.43 0.25
C GLU A 571 53.33 33.79 1.33
N PHE A 572 53.77 33.76 2.58
CA PHE A 572 52.95 33.25 3.70
C PHE A 572 51.70 34.12 3.89
N LEU A 573 51.85 35.43 3.73
CA LEU A 573 50.74 36.37 3.88
C LEU A 573 49.73 36.24 2.72
N HIS A 574 50.19 35.95 1.50
CA HIS A 574 49.29 35.65 0.37
C HIS A 574 48.56 34.32 0.55
N LEU A 575 49.22 33.26 1.06
CA LEU A 575 48.56 31.98 1.33
C LEU A 575 47.49 32.11 2.43
N MET A 576 47.80 32.82 3.51
CA MET A 576 46.80 33.13 4.55
C MET A 576 45.60 33.89 3.98
N LEU A 577 45.83 34.96 3.22
CA LEU A 577 44.74 35.76 2.65
C LEU A 577 43.94 35.00 1.60
N ALA A 578 44.56 34.09 0.85
CA ALA A 578 43.87 33.17 -0.04
C ALA A 578 43.01 32.18 0.75
N GLY A 579 43.54 31.61 1.85
CA GLY A 579 42.77 30.76 2.76
C GLY A 579 41.52 31.46 3.28
N ILE A 580 41.66 32.66 3.85
CA ILE A 580 40.54 33.48 4.35
C ILE A 580 39.52 33.78 3.25
N LEU A 581 39.97 34.05 2.03
CA LEU A 581 39.09 34.30 0.88
C LEU A 581 38.28 33.04 0.51
N VAL A 582 38.92 31.86 0.52
CA VAL A 582 38.26 30.57 0.23
C VAL A 582 37.27 30.22 1.34
N ILE A 583 37.61 30.43 2.63
CA ILE A 583 36.67 30.25 3.76
C ILE A 583 35.47 31.18 3.63
N SER A 584 35.72 32.47 3.35
CA SER A 584 34.65 33.46 3.20
C SER A 584 33.74 33.12 2.01
N SER A 585 34.31 32.56 0.93
CA SER A 585 33.54 32.02 -0.19
C SER A 585 32.71 30.80 0.20
N GLY A 586 33.26 29.89 1.01
CA GLY A 586 32.51 28.75 1.58
C GLY A 586 31.34 29.19 2.45
N ALA A 587 31.54 30.20 3.30
CA ALA A 587 30.49 30.80 4.12
C ALA A 587 29.39 31.49 3.28
N LEU A 588 29.76 32.09 2.14
CA LEU A 588 28.77 32.59 1.18
C LEU A 588 27.98 31.44 0.54
N VAL A 589 28.64 30.33 0.17
CA VAL A 589 27.97 29.15 -0.40
C VAL A 589 27.01 28.49 0.59
N THR A 590 27.32 28.48 1.89
CA THR A 590 26.39 27.97 2.93
C THR A 590 25.14 28.82 3.11
N ALA A 591 25.18 30.09 2.70
CA ALA A 591 24.01 30.96 2.75
C ALA A 591 23.18 30.93 1.45
N ILE A 592 23.68 30.25 0.42
CA ILE A 592 22.92 29.93 -0.79
C ILE A 592 22.02 28.72 -0.48
N PRO A 593 20.79 28.65 -1.01
CA PRO A 593 19.92 27.49 -0.84
C PRO A 593 20.65 26.16 -1.08
N PRO A 594 20.38 25.14 -0.26
CA PRO A 594 21.06 23.86 -0.36
C PRO A 594 20.71 23.19 -1.70
N THR A 595 21.75 22.86 -2.44
CA THR A 595 21.73 22.01 -3.63
C THR A 595 22.84 21.00 -3.44
N MET A 596 22.77 19.85 -4.11
CA MET A 596 23.86 18.85 -4.04
C MET A 596 25.24 19.49 -4.33
N GLY A 597 25.29 20.43 -5.27
CA GLY A 597 26.51 21.18 -5.60
C GLY A 597 26.96 22.14 -4.50
N SER A 598 26.05 22.97 -3.95
CA SER A 598 26.41 23.94 -2.90
C SER A 598 26.78 23.26 -1.58
N CYS A 599 26.12 22.15 -1.22
CA CYS A 599 26.47 21.38 -0.03
C CYS A 599 27.89 20.81 -0.11
N VAL A 600 28.25 20.22 -1.26
CA VAL A 600 29.61 19.69 -1.48
C VAL A 600 30.63 20.84 -1.53
N ALA A 601 30.35 21.90 -2.28
CA ALA A 601 31.27 23.03 -2.43
C ALA A 601 31.55 23.75 -1.11
N ALA A 602 30.54 23.96 -0.26
CA ALA A 602 30.70 24.61 1.05
C ALA A 602 31.72 23.88 1.93
N ILE A 603 31.59 22.56 2.06
CA ILE A 603 32.48 21.73 2.88
C ILE A 603 33.91 21.81 2.37
N TRP A 604 34.09 21.71 1.06
CA TRP A 604 35.42 21.80 0.44
C TRP A 604 36.07 23.17 0.64
N LEU A 605 35.34 24.25 0.37
CA LEU A 605 35.87 25.60 0.50
C LEU A 605 36.26 25.94 1.94
N VAL A 606 35.44 25.57 2.93
CA VAL A 606 35.77 25.83 4.34
C VAL A 606 37.02 25.06 4.78
N ASN A 607 37.09 23.75 4.50
CA ASN A 607 38.21 22.92 4.94
C ASN A 607 39.53 23.28 4.25
N VAL A 608 39.50 23.48 2.93
CA VAL A 608 40.69 23.87 2.17
C VAL A 608 41.15 25.26 2.60
N GLY A 609 40.22 26.22 2.71
CA GLY A 609 40.54 27.58 3.12
C GLY A 609 41.13 27.64 4.53
N TYR A 610 40.55 26.91 5.49
CA TYR A 610 41.04 26.84 6.87
C TYR A 610 42.45 26.25 6.94
N THR A 611 42.71 25.19 6.18
CA THR A 611 44.05 24.57 6.09
C THR A 611 45.07 25.55 5.50
N MET A 612 44.69 26.25 4.42
CA MET A 612 45.53 27.26 3.77
C MET A 612 45.81 28.48 4.66
N GLU A 613 44.97 28.77 5.65
CA GLU A 613 45.21 29.84 6.62
C GLU A 613 46.10 29.37 7.78
N LEU A 614 45.76 28.24 8.39
CA LEU A 614 46.37 27.78 9.63
C LEU A 614 47.78 27.22 9.43
N ALA A 615 48.02 26.44 8.36
CA ALA A 615 49.31 25.82 8.13
C ALA A 615 50.45 26.85 7.95
N PRO A 616 50.30 27.90 7.12
CA PRO A 616 51.29 28.99 7.04
C PRO A 616 51.54 29.68 8.38
N LEU A 617 50.48 29.89 9.18
CA LEU A 617 50.58 30.53 10.49
C LEU A 617 51.39 29.67 11.47
N LEU A 618 51.09 28.37 11.56
CA LEU A 618 51.79 27.44 12.44
C LEU A 618 53.27 27.31 12.07
N VAL A 619 53.57 27.19 10.77
CA VAL A 619 54.96 27.12 10.29
C VAL A 619 55.71 28.39 10.64
N LYS A 620 55.08 29.56 10.51
CA LYS A 620 55.70 30.84 10.87
C LYS A 620 55.95 30.95 12.38
N VAL A 621 54.99 30.57 13.21
CA VAL A 621 55.16 30.53 14.68
C VAL A 621 56.26 29.56 15.07
N ALA A 622 56.31 28.37 14.46
CA ALA A 622 57.37 27.41 14.69
C ALA A 622 58.75 27.96 14.28
N ALA A 623 58.84 28.66 13.15
CA ALA A 623 60.07 29.32 12.72
C ALA A 623 60.51 30.42 13.71
N ILE A 624 59.58 31.24 14.21
CA ILE A 624 59.86 32.27 15.23
C ILE A 624 60.34 31.60 16.53
N ASN A 625 59.67 30.56 17.00
CA ASN A 625 60.08 29.81 18.19
C ASN A 625 61.47 29.20 18.03
N ARG A 626 61.78 28.66 16.84
CA ARG A 626 63.11 28.14 16.54
C ARG A 626 64.17 29.26 16.55
N LEU A 627 63.85 30.44 16.02
CA LEU A 627 64.74 31.60 16.07
C LEU A 627 64.97 32.11 17.50
N MET A 628 63.92 32.17 18.33
CA MET A 628 64.04 32.56 19.74
C MET A 628 64.89 31.57 20.53
N ASN A 629 64.62 30.26 20.38
CA ASN A 629 65.42 29.21 21.03
C ASN A 629 66.89 29.23 20.60
N ALA A 630 67.16 29.61 19.35
CA ALA A 630 68.53 29.77 18.85
C ALA A 630 69.21 31.02 19.41
N SER A 631 68.45 32.13 19.53
CA SER A 631 68.90 33.39 20.10
C SER A 631 69.30 33.24 21.57
N ASP A 632 68.52 32.49 22.36
CA ASP A 632 68.85 32.20 23.77
C ASP A 632 70.17 31.42 23.91
N ARG A 633 70.53 30.65 22.88
CA ARG A 633 71.80 29.90 22.81
C ARG A 633 72.92 30.67 22.11
N MET A 634 72.67 31.92 21.69
CA MET A 634 73.57 32.74 20.87
C MET A 634 74.09 32.02 19.61
N GLN A 635 73.31 31.08 19.07
CA GLN A 635 73.70 30.30 17.88
C GLN A 635 73.12 30.95 16.62
N LYS A 636 74.00 31.18 15.62
CA LYS A 636 73.56 31.63 14.30
C LYS A 636 72.95 30.46 13.53
N ILE A 637 71.64 30.49 13.30
CA ILE A 637 70.94 29.50 12.50
C ILE A 637 70.51 30.15 11.19
N ASN A 638 70.77 29.48 10.06
CA ASN A 638 70.21 29.83 8.77
C ASN A 638 68.96 28.98 8.54
N ILE A 639 67.79 29.60 8.40
CA ILE A 639 66.54 28.89 8.08
C ILE A 639 66.29 29.12 6.59
N GLU A 640 66.43 28.06 5.81
CA GLU A 640 66.16 28.16 4.39
C GLU A 640 64.65 28.30 4.16
N ARG A 641 64.28 29.23 3.27
CA ARG A 641 62.88 29.50 2.95
C ARG A 641 62.17 28.27 2.38
N LYS A 642 62.90 27.43 1.62
CA LYS A 642 62.37 26.22 0.99
C LYS A 642 61.87 25.21 2.01
N ASP A 643 62.64 25.00 3.09
CA ASP A 643 62.29 24.06 4.16
C ASP A 643 60.98 24.45 4.87
N LEU A 644 60.68 25.76 4.95
CA LEU A 644 59.44 26.24 5.54
C LEU A 644 58.22 25.97 4.63
N PHE A 645 58.37 26.07 3.30
CA PHE A 645 57.26 25.81 2.38
C PHE A 645 57.01 24.31 2.14
N GLN A 646 58.04 23.48 2.23
CA GLN A 646 57.93 22.02 2.07
C GLN A 646 57.13 21.33 3.18
N VAL A 647 56.89 22.02 4.30
CA VAL A 647 56.03 21.52 5.39
C VAL A 647 54.57 21.93 5.19
N VAL A 648 54.29 22.94 4.35
CA VAL A 648 52.94 23.46 4.07
C VAL A 648 52.31 22.81 2.83
N PHE A 649 53.12 22.51 1.81
CA PHE A 649 52.75 21.80 0.58
C PHE A 649 53.31 20.39 0.60
#